data_AF-A2EAJ2-F1
#
_entry.id   AF-A2EAJ2-F1
#
_cell.length_a   1.000
_cell.length_b   1.000
_cell.length_c   1.000
_cell.angle_alpha   90.00
_cell.angle_beta   90.00
_cell.angle_gamma   90.00
#
_symmetry.space_group_name_H-M   'P 1'
#
loop_
_entity.id
_entity.type
_entity.pdbx_description
1 polymer ?
#
loop_
_entity_poly.entity_id
_entity_poly.type
_entity_poly.pdbx_seq_one_letter_code
_entity_poly.pdbx_strand_id
1 'polypeptide(L)'
;MINYKDIDKSCYSNDGKILTKVNDASHNLRISSTCEIIQDQCFYELETLFSFSFQENPNLTTIGRDCFTKCKNLAIINLSSCNKLTKISSSAFSACSKVNQILLPEGLLEIGSNAFGDNHQVTSIIIPASVKIIEHWAFISCSKLQNVTFKEGSDLISLENGVFANTAITSFQIPEKVSKVHGCAFSDGKLINFTVHPNNNYLTVKDYVIYSKNGSILFFICNKTGYKIPNSVTTIGTYCFFRSSIKTIIIPANMKRIENDAFYGCNSLINVTFLGPIDYFGGQVFGSCENLELIIFSNSAMTVEGSDFVTNNMPKVSLSFTCKTLFYSYSIKRNTNVSISYLNEPNLIITPDCLIMNSDQTIIYEYWGYIPNNYYSITIPKSVTKIKEKAFENSKIQNIYFTKDSQIIDIENDAFRNCSNLRSFDYSFPKLQTLGMSSFKDCINLENFTFSSPNLSVMTNAFENCIKLNNVSNISNIPDNCFCGCTNLEEVTIQEGSEEIGYKSFENCSSLESIKIPQSFKIISKYSFLSCKKLKSIIFSETNSLDFFSINSISECNCLTNISNFSSYKYKCIDNTLYYKNNTKWELIFHLSESEDKELNINCDVICSYSFNSSNNIEKIKITSDSVSVIEKHSFYNCLNLKYINFLLSISDVENNAFHDCKSIRCPVIIENTSTDYIQMIVESGIPERLMISCHIAHVSKNHLNHNFLHYPSTHLFWKLLSD
;
A
#
# COMPACT_ATOMS: atom_id res chain seq x y z
N MET A 1 65.09 -19.18 -38.57
CA MET A 1 63.90 -18.47 -39.08
C MET A 1 62.72 -19.41 -39.00
N ILE A 2 61.60 -18.98 -38.40
CA ILE A 2 60.34 -19.74 -38.48
C ILE A 2 59.84 -19.61 -39.92
N ASN A 3 59.57 -20.72 -40.60
CA ASN A 3 58.98 -20.69 -41.94
C ASN A 3 57.45 -20.59 -41.79
N TYR A 4 56.86 -19.53 -42.36
CA TYR A 4 55.42 -19.29 -42.33
C TYR A 4 54.80 -19.57 -43.70
N LYS A 5 53.66 -20.27 -43.70
CA LYS A 5 52.86 -20.50 -44.91
C LYS A 5 51.83 -19.37 -45.05
N ASP A 6 51.76 -18.73 -46.21
CA ASP A 6 50.69 -17.78 -46.52
C ASP A 6 49.33 -18.48 -46.51
N ILE A 7 48.35 -17.86 -45.85
CA ILE A 7 46.97 -18.33 -45.90
C ILE A 7 46.43 -18.17 -47.33
N ASP A 8 45.75 -19.19 -47.82
CA ASP A 8 45.21 -19.23 -49.19
C ASP A 8 44.23 -18.08 -49.46
N LYS A 9 44.24 -17.53 -50.68
CA LYS A 9 43.36 -16.41 -51.08
C LYS A 9 41.88 -16.75 -50.96
N SER A 10 41.49 -18.03 -51.08
CA SER A 10 40.11 -18.50 -50.91
C SER A 10 39.58 -18.36 -49.47
N CYS A 11 40.46 -18.17 -48.49
CA CYS A 11 40.09 -17.89 -47.10
C CYS A 11 39.69 -16.43 -46.87
N TYR A 12 39.89 -15.57 -47.87
CA TYR A 12 39.56 -14.14 -47.81
C TYR A 12 38.33 -13.84 -48.68
N SER A 13 37.67 -12.74 -48.34
CA SER A 13 36.71 -12.04 -49.21
C SER A 13 37.35 -11.64 -50.55
N ASN A 14 36.51 -11.36 -51.56
CA ASN A 14 36.96 -11.06 -52.92
C ASN A 14 37.91 -9.85 -53.02
N ASP A 15 37.79 -8.88 -52.13
CA ASP A 15 38.67 -7.70 -52.06
C ASP A 15 39.91 -7.93 -51.17
N GLY A 16 40.03 -9.11 -50.54
CA GLY A 16 41.14 -9.49 -49.67
C GLY A 16 41.13 -8.80 -48.30
N LYS A 17 40.08 -8.06 -47.94
CA LYS A 17 40.01 -7.24 -46.72
C LYS A 17 39.52 -7.99 -45.50
N ILE A 18 38.71 -9.01 -45.69
CA ILE A 18 38.14 -9.83 -44.60
C ILE A 18 38.66 -11.25 -44.73
N LEU A 19 39.33 -11.76 -43.69
CA LEU A 19 39.66 -13.17 -43.54
C LEU A 19 38.46 -13.88 -42.89
N THR A 20 37.79 -14.75 -43.64
CA THR A 20 36.48 -15.30 -43.28
C THR A 20 36.55 -16.65 -42.59
N LYS A 21 37.51 -17.51 -42.97
CA LYS A 21 37.75 -18.82 -42.35
C LYS A 21 39.12 -19.36 -42.70
N VAL A 22 39.79 -20.04 -41.77
CA VAL A 22 41.04 -20.76 -42.03
C VAL A 22 40.84 -22.26 -41.80
N ASN A 23 40.97 -23.05 -42.87
CA ASN A 23 40.94 -24.52 -42.80
C ASN A 23 42.34 -25.15 -42.90
N ASP A 24 43.40 -24.33 -42.91
CA ASP A 24 44.78 -24.78 -43.07
C ASP A 24 45.35 -25.27 -41.73
N ALA A 25 45.72 -26.55 -41.67
CA ALA A 25 46.27 -27.18 -40.47
C ALA A 25 47.77 -26.93 -40.26
N SER A 26 48.42 -26.08 -41.06
CA SER A 26 49.85 -25.77 -40.91
C SER A 26 50.14 -25.12 -39.56
N HIS A 27 51.30 -25.45 -38.99
CA HIS A 27 51.68 -25.00 -37.65
C HIS A 27 51.98 -23.48 -37.58
N ASN A 28 52.46 -22.90 -38.69
CA ASN A 28 52.84 -21.48 -38.75
C ASN A 28 52.17 -20.82 -39.95
N LEU A 29 51.22 -19.92 -39.70
CA LEU A 29 50.43 -19.24 -40.75
C LEU A 29 50.77 -17.75 -40.87
N ARG A 30 50.76 -17.21 -42.09
CA ARG A 30 50.96 -15.79 -42.37
C ARG A 30 49.71 -15.16 -42.98
N ILE A 31 49.22 -14.11 -42.33
CA ILE A 31 48.03 -13.34 -42.72
C ILE A 31 48.43 -12.24 -43.71
N SER A 32 47.62 -12.01 -44.73
CA SER A 32 47.82 -10.99 -45.77
C SER A 32 47.87 -9.58 -45.18
N SER A 33 48.73 -8.71 -45.72
CA SER A 33 48.81 -7.29 -45.35
C SER A 33 47.56 -6.50 -45.78
N THR A 34 46.79 -7.01 -46.75
CA THR A 34 45.50 -6.44 -47.18
C THR A 34 44.36 -6.68 -46.20
N CYS A 35 44.52 -7.64 -45.28
CA CYS A 35 43.48 -8.00 -44.32
C CYS A 35 43.25 -6.85 -43.34
N GLU A 36 42.02 -6.33 -43.32
CA GLU A 36 41.53 -5.30 -42.40
C GLU A 36 40.74 -5.93 -41.24
N ILE A 37 40.08 -7.07 -41.45
CA ILE A 37 39.24 -7.74 -40.44
C ILE A 37 39.51 -9.24 -40.46
N ILE A 38 39.81 -9.81 -39.30
CA ILE A 38 39.69 -11.26 -39.11
C ILE A 38 38.32 -11.53 -38.51
N GLN A 39 37.48 -12.28 -39.22
CA GLN A 39 36.10 -12.53 -38.82
C GLN A 39 35.99 -13.44 -37.59
N ASP A 40 34.82 -13.46 -36.97
CA ASP A 40 34.47 -14.33 -35.87
C ASP A 40 34.81 -15.81 -36.17
N GLN A 41 35.36 -16.49 -35.17
CA GLN A 41 35.70 -17.92 -35.21
C GLN A 41 36.66 -18.36 -36.34
N CYS A 42 37.40 -17.43 -36.95
CA CYS A 42 38.21 -17.72 -38.14
C CYS A 42 39.29 -18.82 -37.93
N PHE A 43 39.89 -18.89 -36.74
CA PHE A 43 40.87 -19.90 -36.31
C PHE A 43 40.35 -20.73 -35.12
N TYR A 44 39.04 -20.75 -34.89
CA TYR A 44 38.44 -21.37 -33.71
C TYR A 44 38.83 -22.84 -33.58
N GLU A 45 39.32 -23.23 -32.40
CA GLU A 45 39.78 -24.60 -32.10
C GLU A 45 40.84 -25.14 -33.07
N LEU A 46 41.60 -24.26 -33.75
CA LEU A 46 42.72 -24.68 -34.60
C LEU A 46 43.92 -25.10 -33.72
N GLU A 47 43.84 -26.30 -33.14
CA GLU A 47 44.84 -26.81 -32.21
C GLU A 47 46.21 -27.04 -32.85
N THR A 48 46.31 -27.12 -34.18
CA THR A 48 47.61 -27.26 -34.87
C THR A 48 48.39 -25.95 -34.93
N LEU A 49 47.74 -24.80 -34.75
CA LEU A 49 48.38 -23.48 -34.84
C LEU A 49 49.36 -23.28 -33.68
N PHE A 50 50.65 -23.20 -34.02
CA PHE A 50 51.74 -22.92 -33.08
C PHE A 50 52.12 -21.43 -33.09
N SER A 51 52.11 -20.80 -34.26
CA SER A 51 52.43 -19.37 -34.43
C SER A 51 51.66 -18.77 -35.61
N PHE A 52 51.38 -17.48 -35.56
CA PHE A 52 50.93 -16.71 -36.72
C PHE A 52 51.79 -15.46 -36.89
N SER A 53 51.81 -14.92 -38.11
CA SER A 53 52.46 -13.66 -38.46
C SER A 53 51.65 -12.89 -39.49
N PHE A 54 52.08 -11.67 -39.80
CA PHE A 54 51.50 -10.84 -40.85
C PHE A 54 52.55 -10.54 -41.92
N GLN A 55 52.12 -10.33 -43.16
CA GLN A 55 52.95 -9.69 -44.17
C GLN A 55 53.30 -8.25 -43.75
N GLU A 56 54.34 -7.68 -44.35
CA GLU A 56 54.81 -6.32 -44.01
C GLU A 56 53.70 -5.28 -44.11
N ASN A 57 53.65 -4.35 -43.15
CA ASN A 57 52.66 -3.27 -43.06
C ASN A 57 51.19 -3.73 -43.04
N PRO A 58 50.76 -4.54 -42.05
CA PRO A 58 49.40 -5.05 -41.98
C PRO A 58 48.36 -3.93 -41.83
N ASN A 59 47.24 -4.04 -42.54
CA ASN A 59 46.09 -3.12 -42.46
C ASN A 59 45.03 -3.53 -41.44
N LEU A 60 45.32 -4.49 -40.57
CA LEU A 60 44.37 -5.07 -39.62
C LEU A 60 43.80 -3.99 -38.69
N THR A 61 42.47 -3.91 -38.62
CA THR A 61 41.71 -2.98 -37.77
C THR A 61 40.92 -3.70 -36.67
N THR A 62 40.48 -4.93 -36.92
CA THR A 62 39.61 -5.69 -36.00
C THR A 62 39.92 -7.18 -36.00
N ILE A 63 39.95 -7.78 -34.80
CA ILE A 63 39.90 -9.24 -34.60
C ILE A 63 38.53 -9.60 -34.05
N GLY A 64 37.83 -10.52 -34.73
CA GLY A 64 36.47 -10.94 -34.44
C GLY A 64 36.33 -11.79 -33.18
N ARG A 65 35.08 -12.03 -32.79
CA ARG A 65 34.72 -12.80 -31.61
C ARG A 65 35.18 -14.25 -31.75
N ASP A 66 35.71 -14.81 -30.67
CA ASP A 66 36.16 -16.20 -30.61
C ASP A 66 37.19 -16.61 -31.68
N CYS A 67 37.86 -15.64 -32.31
CA CYS A 67 38.65 -15.86 -33.51
C CYS A 67 39.72 -16.95 -33.35
N PHE A 68 40.50 -16.92 -32.27
CA PHE A 68 41.54 -17.89 -31.94
C PHE A 68 41.20 -18.69 -30.67
N THR A 69 39.91 -18.71 -30.26
CA THR A 69 39.50 -19.43 -29.04
C THR A 69 39.97 -20.88 -29.11
N LYS A 70 40.57 -21.37 -28.02
CA LYS A 70 41.09 -22.74 -27.87
C LYS A 70 42.15 -23.14 -28.93
N CYS A 71 42.90 -22.20 -29.49
CA CYS A 71 44.17 -22.51 -30.18
C CYS A 71 45.23 -22.96 -29.14
N LYS A 72 45.08 -24.16 -28.57
CA LYS A 72 45.83 -24.63 -27.39
C LYS A 72 47.34 -24.74 -27.58
N ASN A 73 47.83 -24.82 -28.81
CA ASN A 73 49.27 -24.86 -29.10
C ASN A 73 49.90 -23.51 -29.45
N LEU A 74 49.10 -22.45 -29.54
CA LEU A 74 49.59 -21.11 -29.86
C LEU A 74 50.56 -20.66 -28.76
N ALA A 75 51.80 -20.35 -29.13
CA ALA A 75 52.86 -20.04 -28.17
C ALA A 75 52.91 -18.54 -27.80
N ILE A 76 52.67 -17.66 -28.77
CA ILE A 76 52.80 -16.20 -28.63
C ILE A 76 51.68 -15.54 -29.42
N ILE A 77 51.04 -14.52 -28.81
CA ILE A 77 50.15 -13.60 -29.51
C ILE A 77 50.95 -12.34 -29.83
N ASN A 78 51.47 -12.24 -31.06
CA ASN A 78 52.25 -11.07 -31.48
C ASN A 78 51.44 -10.19 -32.45
N LEU A 79 50.89 -9.10 -31.92
CA LEU A 79 50.14 -8.11 -32.66
C LEU A 79 50.90 -6.78 -32.80
N SER A 80 52.17 -6.72 -32.36
CA SER A 80 52.94 -5.47 -32.25
C SER A 80 53.13 -4.70 -33.57
N SER A 81 53.06 -5.36 -34.72
CA SER A 81 53.15 -4.72 -36.05
C SER A 81 51.81 -4.16 -36.56
N CYS A 82 50.69 -4.47 -35.91
CA CYS A 82 49.34 -4.11 -36.35
C CYS A 82 48.93 -2.70 -35.87
N ASN A 83 49.64 -1.67 -36.30
CA ASN A 83 49.44 -0.28 -35.83
C ASN A 83 48.07 0.34 -36.17
N LYS A 84 47.26 -0.31 -37.01
CA LYS A 84 45.88 0.09 -37.34
C LYS A 84 44.82 -0.67 -36.54
N LEU A 85 45.22 -1.65 -35.72
CA LEU A 85 44.32 -2.51 -34.96
C LEU A 85 43.70 -1.69 -33.84
N THR A 86 42.39 -1.44 -33.93
CA THR A 86 41.66 -0.67 -32.92
C THR A 86 40.88 -1.55 -31.95
N LYS A 87 40.53 -2.78 -32.34
CA LYS A 87 39.64 -3.65 -31.54
C LYS A 87 40.02 -5.12 -31.56
N ILE A 88 40.07 -5.72 -30.37
CA ILE A 88 40.11 -7.18 -30.16
C ILE A 88 38.79 -7.57 -29.51
N SER A 89 37.95 -8.34 -30.22
CA SER A 89 36.58 -8.64 -29.77
C SER A 89 36.54 -9.71 -28.68
N SER A 90 35.35 -9.94 -28.12
CA SER A 90 35.15 -10.86 -27.01
C SER A 90 35.69 -12.27 -27.29
N SER A 91 36.35 -12.86 -26.29
CA SER A 91 36.98 -14.18 -26.35
C SER A 91 37.98 -14.40 -27.48
N ALA A 92 38.43 -13.38 -28.22
CA ALA A 92 39.23 -13.54 -29.43
C ALA A 92 40.46 -14.45 -29.29
N PHE A 93 41.08 -14.51 -28.10
CA PHE A 93 42.21 -15.39 -27.77
C PHE A 93 41.97 -16.14 -26.45
N SER A 94 40.72 -16.49 -26.15
CA SER A 94 40.39 -17.24 -24.93
C SER A 94 40.91 -18.68 -24.98
N ALA A 95 41.34 -19.21 -23.84
CA ALA A 95 41.79 -20.60 -23.68
C ALA A 95 42.93 -21.03 -24.63
N CYS A 96 43.79 -20.10 -25.03
CA CYS A 96 45.04 -20.41 -25.75
C CYS A 96 46.13 -20.83 -24.74
N SER A 97 45.93 -21.99 -24.10
CA SER A 97 46.57 -22.38 -22.85
C SER A 97 48.11 -22.47 -22.85
N LYS A 98 48.78 -22.42 -24.00
CA LYS A 98 50.26 -22.35 -24.12
C LYS A 98 50.81 -20.95 -24.39
N VAL A 99 49.96 -19.94 -24.58
CA VAL A 99 50.40 -18.56 -24.82
C VAL A 99 51.15 -18.06 -23.59
N ASN A 100 52.45 -17.80 -23.76
CA ASN A 100 53.32 -17.31 -22.70
C ASN A 100 53.60 -15.81 -22.80
N GLN A 101 53.31 -15.19 -23.95
CA GLN A 101 53.58 -13.78 -24.22
C GLN A 101 52.48 -13.19 -25.11
N ILE A 102 52.03 -11.99 -24.74
CA ILE A 102 51.07 -11.17 -25.50
C ILE A 102 51.73 -9.83 -25.79
N LEU A 103 51.81 -9.46 -27.07
CA LEU A 103 52.37 -8.20 -27.55
C LEU A 103 51.27 -7.41 -28.28
N LEU A 104 50.77 -6.35 -27.66
CA LEU A 104 49.72 -5.49 -28.20
C LEU A 104 50.32 -4.32 -29.01
N PRO A 105 49.66 -3.86 -30.09
CA PRO A 105 50.13 -2.72 -30.89
C PRO A 105 49.75 -1.38 -30.26
N GLU A 106 50.49 -0.33 -30.62
CA GLU A 106 50.03 1.04 -30.43
C GLU A 106 48.78 1.31 -31.27
N GLY A 107 47.86 2.15 -30.77
CA GLY A 107 46.61 2.47 -31.44
C GLY A 107 45.44 1.56 -31.10
N LEU A 108 45.66 0.46 -30.36
CA LEU A 108 44.60 -0.38 -29.83
C LEU A 108 43.70 0.42 -28.87
N LEU A 109 42.39 0.39 -29.10
CA LEU A 109 41.41 1.17 -28.34
C LEU A 109 40.57 0.29 -27.39
N GLU A 110 40.23 -0.93 -27.81
CA GLU A 110 39.28 -1.80 -27.11
C GLU A 110 39.77 -3.25 -27.02
N ILE A 111 39.72 -3.80 -25.80
CA ILE A 111 39.88 -5.23 -25.50
C ILE A 111 38.53 -5.75 -24.97
N GLY A 112 37.90 -6.62 -25.74
CA GLY A 112 36.58 -7.16 -25.47
C GLY A 112 36.54 -8.17 -24.32
N SER A 113 35.30 -8.51 -23.92
CA SER A 113 35.05 -9.38 -22.77
C SER A 113 35.71 -10.74 -22.94
N ASN A 114 36.40 -11.24 -21.92
CA ASN A 114 37.11 -12.52 -21.95
C ASN A 114 38.16 -12.68 -23.08
N ALA A 115 38.57 -11.59 -23.76
CA ALA A 115 39.43 -11.65 -24.95
C ALA A 115 40.71 -12.46 -24.77
N PHE A 116 41.32 -12.42 -23.58
CA PHE A 116 42.50 -13.20 -23.22
C PHE A 116 42.26 -14.13 -22.02
N GLY A 117 41.01 -14.52 -21.78
CA GLY A 117 40.66 -15.43 -20.68
C GLY A 117 41.34 -16.79 -20.79
N ASP A 118 41.57 -17.45 -19.66
CA ASP A 118 42.12 -18.82 -19.56
C ASP A 118 43.50 -19.02 -20.23
N ASN A 119 44.30 -17.94 -20.34
CA ASN A 119 45.69 -18.01 -20.80
C ASN A 119 46.65 -18.27 -19.63
N HIS A 120 46.81 -19.54 -19.27
CA HIS A 120 47.48 -19.95 -18.02
C HIS A 120 49.02 -19.83 -17.99
N GLN A 121 49.68 -19.43 -19.07
CA GLN A 121 51.15 -19.28 -19.10
C GLN A 121 51.64 -17.82 -19.13
N VAL A 122 50.77 -16.85 -19.41
CA VAL A 122 51.14 -15.43 -19.45
C VAL A 122 51.50 -14.97 -18.04
N THR A 123 52.69 -14.39 -17.88
CA THR A 123 53.18 -13.88 -16.59
C THR A 123 53.11 -12.37 -16.47
N SER A 124 53.17 -11.66 -17.60
CA SER A 124 53.11 -10.20 -17.65
C SER A 124 52.47 -9.72 -18.95
N ILE A 125 51.87 -8.53 -18.89
CA ILE A 125 51.36 -7.82 -20.06
C ILE A 125 51.58 -6.32 -19.94
N ILE A 126 51.90 -5.68 -21.07
CA ILE A 126 51.98 -4.23 -21.22
C ILE A 126 50.76 -3.79 -22.03
N ILE A 127 49.91 -2.95 -21.43
CA ILE A 127 48.75 -2.35 -22.06
C ILE A 127 49.17 -1.02 -22.71
N PRO A 128 48.96 -0.84 -24.03
CA PRO A 128 49.25 0.42 -24.73
C PRO A 128 48.45 1.61 -24.15
N ALA A 129 49.02 2.82 -24.25
CA ALA A 129 48.41 4.02 -23.68
C ALA A 129 47.05 4.35 -24.31
N SER A 130 46.84 3.99 -25.59
CA SER A 130 45.61 4.25 -26.35
C SER A 130 44.39 3.42 -25.93
N VAL A 131 44.57 2.36 -25.12
CA VAL A 131 43.47 1.47 -24.72
C VAL A 131 42.54 2.22 -23.79
N LYS A 132 41.29 2.42 -24.25
CA LYS A 132 40.23 3.14 -23.53
C LYS A 132 39.34 2.20 -22.72
N ILE A 133 39.12 1.00 -23.26
CA ILE A 133 38.16 0.03 -22.73
C ILE A 133 38.83 -1.34 -22.65
N ILE A 134 38.75 -1.93 -21.45
CA ILE A 134 38.99 -3.36 -21.21
C ILE A 134 37.72 -3.88 -20.56
N GLU A 135 36.96 -4.66 -21.30
CA GLU A 135 35.66 -5.15 -20.82
C GLU A 135 35.80 -6.25 -19.75
N HIS A 136 34.65 -6.75 -19.29
CA HIS A 136 34.53 -7.75 -18.23
C HIS A 136 35.36 -9.01 -18.52
N TRP A 137 36.00 -9.54 -17.48
CA TRP A 137 36.74 -10.81 -17.54
C TRP A 137 37.86 -10.89 -18.59
N ALA A 138 38.33 -9.79 -19.18
CA ALA A 138 39.28 -9.82 -20.30
C ALA A 138 40.53 -10.69 -20.05
N PHE A 139 41.02 -10.77 -18.81
CA PHE A 139 42.16 -11.61 -18.39
C PHE A 139 41.79 -12.61 -17.28
N ILE A 140 40.52 -13.02 -17.19
CA ILE A 140 40.08 -14.00 -16.20
C ILE A 140 40.89 -15.30 -16.30
N SER A 141 41.22 -15.90 -15.17
CA SER A 141 41.89 -17.20 -15.08
C SER A 141 43.26 -17.24 -15.81
N CYS A 142 43.88 -16.10 -16.08
CA CYS A 142 45.30 -16.00 -16.41
C CYS A 142 46.13 -16.29 -15.16
N SER A 143 46.15 -17.55 -14.73
CA SER A 143 46.55 -17.98 -13.39
C SER A 143 48.01 -17.73 -13.02
N LYS A 144 48.88 -17.44 -14.00
CA LYS A 144 50.27 -17.03 -13.82
C LYS A 144 50.52 -15.54 -14.01
N LEU A 145 49.52 -14.76 -14.41
CA LEU A 145 49.65 -13.33 -14.64
C LEU A 145 49.91 -12.62 -13.32
N GLN A 146 51.11 -12.07 -13.17
CA GLN A 146 51.57 -11.39 -11.96
C GLN A 146 51.68 -9.88 -12.16
N ASN A 147 52.03 -9.45 -13.38
CA ASN A 147 52.35 -8.05 -13.67
C ASN A 147 51.51 -7.52 -14.84
N VAL A 148 50.73 -6.47 -14.58
CA VAL A 148 50.03 -5.68 -15.60
C VAL A 148 50.58 -4.26 -15.54
N THR A 149 51.16 -3.79 -16.63
CA THR A 149 51.73 -2.44 -16.72
C THR A 149 51.00 -1.66 -17.80
N PHE A 150 50.65 -0.40 -17.51
CA PHE A 150 50.11 0.52 -18.51
C PHE A 150 51.22 1.44 -18.99
N LYS A 151 51.28 1.72 -20.30
CA LYS A 151 52.17 2.77 -20.80
C LYS A 151 51.73 4.14 -20.28
N GLU A 152 52.71 5.02 -20.06
CA GLU A 152 52.51 6.39 -19.59
C GLU A 152 51.46 7.12 -20.45
N GLY A 153 50.56 7.86 -19.79
CA GLY A 153 49.47 8.56 -20.45
C GLY A 153 48.28 7.67 -20.80
N SER A 154 48.01 6.63 -20.00
CA SER A 154 46.94 5.66 -20.28
C SER A 154 45.56 6.30 -20.36
N ASP A 155 44.81 5.93 -21.39
CA ASP A 155 43.44 6.35 -21.65
C ASP A 155 42.36 5.48 -20.97
N LEU A 156 42.75 4.47 -20.19
CA LEU A 156 41.81 3.54 -19.57
C LEU A 156 40.90 4.26 -18.56
N ILE A 157 39.59 4.01 -18.66
CA ILE A 157 38.56 4.75 -17.89
C ILE A 157 38.13 4.02 -16.61
N SER A 158 38.15 2.69 -16.62
CA SER A 158 37.64 1.85 -15.52
C SER A 158 38.31 0.48 -15.48
N LEU A 159 38.27 -0.15 -14.30
CA LEU A 159 38.53 -1.58 -14.14
C LEU A 159 37.20 -2.31 -13.93
N GLU A 160 36.85 -3.13 -14.91
CA GLU A 160 35.54 -3.78 -15.01
C GLU A 160 35.42 -5.07 -14.18
N ASN A 161 34.18 -5.58 -14.06
CA ASN A 161 33.88 -6.84 -13.38
C ASN A 161 34.84 -7.98 -13.79
N GLY A 162 35.55 -8.54 -12.81
CA GLY A 162 36.38 -9.72 -12.96
C GLY A 162 37.52 -9.61 -13.98
N VAL A 163 37.90 -8.40 -14.40
CA VAL A 163 38.89 -8.19 -15.47
C VAL A 163 40.22 -8.92 -15.22
N PHE A 164 40.64 -9.03 -13.95
CA PHE A 164 41.83 -9.78 -13.51
C PHE A 164 41.49 -10.85 -12.45
N ALA A 165 40.28 -11.41 -12.52
CA ALA A 165 39.85 -12.50 -11.65
C ALA A 165 40.72 -13.76 -11.82
N ASN A 166 41.04 -14.45 -10.71
CA ASN A 166 41.81 -15.70 -10.71
C ASN A 166 43.22 -15.56 -11.32
N THR A 167 43.88 -14.44 -11.07
CA THR A 167 45.26 -14.18 -11.52
C THR A 167 46.26 -14.46 -10.40
N ALA A 168 47.54 -14.11 -10.60
CA ALA A 168 48.59 -14.15 -9.58
C ALA A 168 49.07 -12.74 -9.18
N ILE A 169 48.26 -11.71 -9.47
CA ILE A 169 48.57 -10.31 -9.17
C ILE A 169 48.49 -10.09 -7.65
N THR A 170 49.60 -9.64 -7.05
CA THR A 170 49.68 -9.30 -5.62
C THR A 170 49.78 -7.80 -5.36
N SER A 171 50.15 -7.01 -6.38
CA SER A 171 50.15 -5.56 -6.36
C SER A 171 49.69 -4.98 -7.69
N PHE A 172 48.94 -3.88 -7.67
CA PHE A 172 48.45 -3.22 -8.88
C PHE A 172 48.52 -1.70 -8.76
N GLN A 173 49.02 -1.03 -9.81
CA GLN A 173 49.00 0.43 -9.92
C GLN A 173 47.85 0.85 -10.83
N ILE A 174 46.94 1.67 -10.30
CA ILE A 174 45.82 2.22 -11.05
C ILE A 174 46.32 3.36 -11.96
N PRO A 175 46.07 3.31 -13.28
CA PRO A 175 46.57 4.32 -14.22
C PRO A 175 45.81 5.66 -14.14
N GLU A 176 46.26 6.64 -14.90
CA GLU A 176 45.96 8.08 -14.80
C GLU A 176 44.47 8.42 -14.91
N LYS A 177 43.76 7.82 -15.87
CA LYS A 177 42.36 8.17 -16.18
C LYS A 177 41.33 7.23 -15.58
N VAL A 178 41.76 6.18 -14.87
CA VAL A 178 40.82 5.27 -14.23
C VAL A 178 40.08 5.99 -13.13
N SER A 179 38.76 6.07 -13.29
CA SER A 179 37.84 6.80 -12.42
C SER A 179 36.98 5.89 -11.55
N LYS A 180 36.92 4.59 -11.87
CA LYS A 180 36.14 3.58 -11.17
C LYS A 180 36.86 2.23 -11.18
N VAL A 181 36.71 1.50 -10.08
CA VAL A 181 37.20 0.13 -9.93
C VAL A 181 36.05 -0.72 -9.44
N HIS A 182 35.71 -1.77 -10.17
CA HIS A 182 34.67 -2.70 -9.76
C HIS A 182 35.14 -3.56 -8.57
N GLY A 183 34.28 -3.79 -7.57
CA GLY A 183 34.64 -4.47 -6.31
C GLY A 183 35.17 -5.91 -6.46
N CYS A 184 34.88 -6.56 -7.60
CA CYS A 184 35.40 -7.89 -7.93
C CYS A 184 36.37 -7.92 -9.13
N ALA A 185 36.98 -6.79 -9.50
CA ALA A 185 38.01 -6.75 -10.54
C ALA A 185 39.16 -7.76 -10.29
N PHE A 186 39.43 -8.06 -9.01
CA PHE A 186 40.41 -9.03 -8.51
C PHE A 186 39.75 -10.01 -7.52
N SER A 187 39.11 -11.07 -7.99
CA SER A 187 38.23 -11.93 -7.18
C SER A 187 38.91 -13.09 -6.44
N ASP A 188 40.24 -13.24 -6.53
CA ASP A 188 41.00 -14.37 -5.98
C ASP A 188 41.55 -14.15 -4.56
N GLY A 189 41.46 -12.92 -4.04
CA GLY A 189 41.91 -12.58 -2.69
C GLY A 189 43.43 -12.56 -2.50
N LYS A 190 44.24 -12.63 -3.58
CA LYS A 190 45.72 -12.57 -3.51
C LYS A 190 46.26 -11.14 -3.51
N LEU A 191 45.46 -10.17 -3.93
CA LEU A 191 45.85 -8.78 -4.03
C LEU A 191 45.99 -8.15 -2.65
N ILE A 192 47.21 -7.78 -2.29
CA ILE A 192 47.55 -7.24 -0.96
C ILE A 192 47.90 -5.74 -0.99
N ASN A 193 48.19 -5.17 -2.16
CA ASN A 193 48.62 -3.78 -2.27
C ASN A 193 48.08 -3.07 -3.52
N PHE A 194 47.67 -1.81 -3.36
CA PHE A 194 47.34 -0.91 -4.46
C PHE A 194 48.14 0.38 -4.35
N THR A 195 48.50 0.92 -5.52
CA THR A 195 48.91 2.31 -5.68
C THR A 195 48.06 2.98 -6.75
N VAL A 196 48.03 4.30 -6.73
CA VAL A 196 47.35 5.11 -7.75
C VAL A 196 48.44 5.95 -8.41
N HIS A 197 48.40 6.04 -9.74
CA HIS A 197 49.33 6.89 -10.47
C HIS A 197 49.27 8.35 -9.97
N PRO A 198 50.39 9.06 -9.80
CA PRO A 198 50.40 10.43 -9.26
C PRO A 198 49.47 11.40 -10.02
N ASN A 199 49.32 11.21 -11.34
CA ASN A 199 48.47 12.04 -12.20
C ASN A 199 46.97 11.65 -12.17
N ASN A 200 46.57 10.65 -11.39
CA ASN A 200 45.16 10.29 -11.27
C ASN A 200 44.41 11.25 -10.34
N ASN A 201 43.44 11.94 -10.95
CA ASN A 201 42.62 12.97 -10.29
C ASN A 201 41.27 12.43 -9.78
N TYR A 202 40.98 11.14 -9.97
CA TYR A 202 39.68 10.55 -9.70
C TYR A 202 39.65 9.66 -8.47
N LEU A 203 40.77 9.00 -8.15
CA LEU A 203 40.87 8.00 -7.10
C LEU A 203 41.96 8.34 -6.09
N THR A 204 41.82 7.78 -4.90
CA THR A 204 42.86 7.77 -3.86
C THR A 204 42.85 6.43 -3.16
N VAL A 205 44.02 5.97 -2.73
CA VAL A 205 44.15 4.80 -1.87
C VAL A 205 44.53 5.24 -0.46
N LYS A 206 43.79 4.76 0.53
CA LYS A 206 44.12 4.92 1.96
C LYS A 206 43.81 3.62 2.66
N ASP A 207 44.72 3.18 3.55
CA ASP A 207 44.55 1.94 4.32
C ASP A 207 44.16 0.72 3.45
N TYR A 208 44.78 0.56 2.27
CA TYR A 208 44.50 -0.54 1.32
C TYR A 208 43.06 -0.56 0.78
N VAL A 209 42.38 0.59 0.80
CA VAL A 209 41.04 0.81 0.27
C VAL A 209 41.09 1.85 -0.84
N ILE A 210 40.38 1.58 -1.93
CA ILE A 210 40.24 2.50 -3.07
C ILE A 210 38.97 3.33 -2.87
N TYR A 211 39.15 4.65 -2.88
CA TYR A 211 38.07 5.63 -2.79
C TYR A 211 38.03 6.53 -4.01
N SER A 212 36.89 7.21 -4.21
CA SER A 212 36.86 8.45 -4.99
C SER A 212 37.82 9.49 -4.40
N LYS A 213 38.32 10.42 -5.22
CA LYS A 213 39.30 11.45 -4.81
C LYS A 213 38.84 12.26 -3.60
N ASN A 214 37.54 12.58 -3.56
CA ASN A 214 36.89 13.30 -2.45
C ASN A 214 36.56 12.42 -1.23
N GLY A 215 36.78 11.10 -1.29
CA GLY A 215 36.53 10.16 -0.19
C GLY A 215 35.06 9.81 0.07
N SER A 216 34.14 10.12 -0.86
CA SER A 216 32.70 9.88 -0.69
C SER A 216 32.24 8.48 -1.12
N ILE A 217 32.97 7.83 -2.05
CA ILE A 217 32.63 6.50 -2.56
C ILE A 217 33.75 5.53 -2.19
N LEU A 218 33.39 4.37 -1.66
CA LEU A 218 34.28 3.24 -1.44
C LEU A 218 34.10 2.24 -2.59
N PHE A 219 35.14 2.00 -3.37
CA PHE A 219 35.09 1.12 -4.54
C PHE A 219 35.54 -0.32 -4.27
N PHE A 220 36.61 -0.50 -3.48
CA PHE A 220 37.26 -1.80 -3.30
C PHE A 220 38.09 -1.82 -2.01
N ILE A 221 38.09 -2.96 -1.30
CA ILE A 221 38.96 -3.23 -0.16
C ILE A 221 39.83 -4.47 -0.39
N CYS A 222 41.15 -4.34 -0.18
CA CYS A 222 42.02 -5.51 -0.09
C CYS A 222 41.78 -6.23 1.25
N ASN A 223 41.48 -7.53 1.17
CA ASN A 223 41.16 -8.47 2.26
C ASN A 223 41.74 -8.09 3.64
N LYS A 224 40.90 -7.52 4.51
CA LYS A 224 41.24 -7.19 5.91
C LYS A 224 40.29 -7.87 6.89
N THR A 225 40.83 -8.16 8.06
CA THR A 225 40.10 -8.74 9.21
C THR A 225 39.30 -7.71 10.02
N GLY A 226 39.43 -6.42 9.71
CA GLY A 226 38.67 -5.33 10.33
C GLY A 226 38.83 -3.99 9.59
N TYR A 227 37.74 -3.23 9.49
CA TYR A 227 37.72 -1.94 8.81
C TYR A 227 36.63 -1.03 9.37
N LYS A 228 36.96 0.25 9.57
CA LYS A 228 36.01 1.29 9.98
C LYS A 228 35.74 2.21 8.80
N ILE A 229 34.48 2.27 8.37
CA ILE A 229 34.06 3.16 7.30
C ILE A 229 34.16 4.62 7.79
N PRO A 230 34.92 5.51 7.13
CA PRO A 230 34.97 6.92 7.50
C PRO A 230 33.62 7.63 7.29
N ASN A 231 33.32 8.62 8.13
CA ASN A 231 32.06 9.41 8.03
C ASN A 231 31.94 10.24 6.74
N SER A 232 33.02 10.41 5.98
CA SER A 232 33.00 11.06 4.66
C SER A 232 32.37 10.18 3.59
N VAL A 233 32.29 8.86 3.79
CA VAL A 233 31.76 7.91 2.81
C VAL A 233 30.23 7.95 2.85
N THR A 234 29.64 8.23 1.70
CA THR A 234 28.19 8.23 1.48
C THR A 234 27.72 7.05 0.62
N THR A 235 28.66 6.34 -0.02
CA THR A 235 28.33 5.22 -0.92
C THR A 235 29.32 4.06 -0.79
N ILE A 236 28.80 2.84 -0.59
CA ILE A 236 29.54 1.59 -0.72
C ILE A 236 29.24 1.01 -2.11
N GLY A 237 30.27 0.86 -2.94
CA GLY A 237 30.13 0.38 -4.31
C GLY A 237 29.82 -1.11 -4.43
N THR A 238 29.43 -1.52 -5.64
CA THR A 238 29.08 -2.91 -5.96
C THR A 238 30.25 -3.84 -5.67
N TYR A 239 29.99 -4.96 -4.97
CA TYR A 239 31.02 -5.94 -4.58
C TYR A 239 32.19 -5.36 -3.74
N CYS A 240 32.03 -4.18 -3.15
CA CYS A 240 33.12 -3.46 -2.47
C CYS A 240 33.89 -4.32 -1.44
N PHE A 241 33.18 -5.13 -0.66
CA PHE A 241 33.72 -6.03 0.36
C PHE A 241 33.70 -7.50 -0.08
N PHE A 242 33.56 -7.80 -1.38
CA PHE A 242 33.39 -9.16 -1.89
C PHE A 242 34.39 -10.15 -1.28
N ARG A 243 33.87 -11.20 -0.64
CA ARG A 243 34.65 -12.26 0.04
C ARG A 243 35.66 -11.76 1.08
N SER A 244 35.47 -10.56 1.63
CA SER A 244 36.32 -10.02 2.68
C SER A 244 36.22 -10.82 3.98
N SER A 245 37.32 -10.86 4.74
CA SER A 245 37.43 -11.52 6.05
C SER A 245 36.96 -10.66 7.23
N ILE A 246 36.23 -9.57 6.98
CA ILE A 246 35.67 -8.71 8.03
C ILE A 246 34.71 -9.48 8.92
N LYS A 247 34.80 -9.27 10.24
CA LYS A 247 33.91 -9.90 11.23
C LYS A 247 32.74 -9.02 11.66
N THR A 248 32.97 -7.72 11.73
CA THR A 248 31.94 -6.75 12.09
C THR A 248 32.08 -5.52 11.22
N ILE A 249 30.96 -4.84 10.97
CA ILE A 249 30.96 -3.58 10.23
C ILE A 249 29.92 -2.63 10.82
N ILE A 250 30.32 -1.37 10.97
CA ILE A 250 29.43 -0.28 11.38
C ILE A 250 29.24 0.62 10.16
N ILE A 251 28.00 0.74 9.71
CA ILE A 251 27.59 1.62 8.63
C ILE A 251 27.25 2.99 9.23
N PRO A 252 28.01 4.06 8.89
CA PRO A 252 27.87 5.37 9.53
C PRO A 252 26.57 6.07 9.17
N ALA A 253 26.12 7.02 10.01
CA ALA A 253 24.84 7.70 9.84
C ALA A 253 24.72 8.54 8.54
N ASN A 254 25.86 8.98 7.98
CA ASN A 254 25.88 9.72 6.71
C ASN A 254 25.80 8.81 5.47
N MET A 255 25.76 7.49 5.65
CA MET A 255 25.66 6.54 4.54
C MET A 255 24.34 6.74 3.79
N LYS A 256 24.42 6.96 2.48
CA LYS A 256 23.23 7.16 1.64
C LYS A 256 22.92 5.98 0.76
N ARG A 257 23.94 5.28 0.27
CA ARG A 257 23.77 4.23 -0.73
C ARG A 257 24.65 3.03 -0.43
N ILE A 258 24.07 1.85 -0.47
CA ILE A 258 24.81 0.58 -0.52
C ILE A 258 24.40 -0.11 -1.81
N GLU A 259 25.33 -0.23 -2.74
CA GLU A 259 25.07 -0.83 -4.05
C GLU A 259 24.94 -2.37 -3.95
N ASN A 260 24.56 -3.01 -5.06
CA ASN A 260 24.30 -4.46 -5.11
C ASN A 260 25.52 -5.26 -4.64
N ASP A 261 25.27 -6.37 -3.94
CA ASP A 261 26.30 -7.35 -3.58
C ASP A 261 27.48 -6.78 -2.78
N ALA A 262 27.31 -5.61 -2.14
CA ALA A 262 28.40 -4.88 -1.49
C ALA A 262 29.21 -5.73 -0.49
N PHE A 263 28.58 -6.66 0.22
CA PHE A 263 29.20 -7.59 1.16
C PHE A 263 29.09 -9.06 0.72
N TYR A 264 28.88 -9.31 -0.56
CA TYR A 264 28.64 -10.66 -1.04
C TYR A 264 29.80 -11.61 -0.70
N GLY A 265 29.47 -12.77 -0.13
CA GLY A 265 30.43 -13.81 0.22
C GLY A 265 31.31 -13.49 1.43
N CYS A 266 31.01 -12.44 2.21
CA CYS A 266 31.70 -12.14 3.47
C CYS A 266 31.38 -13.20 4.55
N ASN A 267 31.89 -14.42 4.38
CA ASN A 267 31.60 -15.55 5.26
C ASN A 267 32.20 -15.43 6.68
N SER A 268 33.03 -14.42 6.94
CA SER A 268 33.51 -14.13 8.30
C SER A 268 32.64 -13.11 9.04
N LEU A 269 31.70 -12.46 8.35
CA LEU A 269 30.90 -11.37 8.89
C LEU A 269 29.82 -11.94 9.84
N ILE A 270 29.85 -11.47 11.09
CA ILE A 270 28.96 -11.91 12.17
C ILE A 270 27.92 -10.83 12.47
N ASN A 271 28.35 -9.57 12.59
CA ASN A 271 27.49 -8.46 13.01
C ASN A 271 27.57 -7.25 12.08
N VAL A 272 26.41 -6.67 11.77
CA VAL A 272 26.26 -5.40 11.04
C VAL A 272 25.47 -4.42 11.88
N THR A 273 25.90 -3.16 11.94
CA THR A 273 25.15 -2.09 12.61
C THR A 273 24.94 -0.90 11.69
N PHE A 274 23.69 -0.48 11.52
CA PHE A 274 23.29 0.71 10.79
C PHE A 274 23.01 1.87 11.76
N LEU A 275 23.75 2.97 11.63
CA LEU A 275 23.65 4.14 12.52
C LEU A 275 22.72 5.26 12.01
N GLY A 276 22.14 5.12 10.82
CA GLY A 276 21.25 6.11 10.22
C GLY A 276 20.49 5.54 9.02
N PRO A 277 19.54 6.32 8.46
CA PRO A 277 18.73 5.88 7.33
C PRO A 277 19.57 5.82 6.05
N ILE A 278 19.29 4.81 5.23
CA ILE A 278 19.91 4.61 3.92
C ILE A 278 18.86 4.89 2.85
N ASP A 279 19.20 5.74 1.88
CA ASP A 279 18.31 6.16 0.81
C ASP A 279 18.17 5.06 -0.26
N TYR A 280 19.18 4.19 -0.41
CA TYR A 280 19.15 3.08 -1.37
C TYR A 280 19.90 1.84 -0.86
N PHE A 281 19.20 0.70 -0.89
CA PHE A 281 19.76 -0.63 -0.70
C PHE A 281 19.74 -1.40 -2.02
N GLY A 282 20.90 -1.87 -2.46
CA GLY A 282 21.01 -2.79 -3.58
C GLY A 282 20.43 -4.16 -3.29
N GLY A 283 20.29 -4.97 -4.34
CA GLY A 283 19.94 -6.39 -4.21
C GLY A 283 21.11 -7.19 -3.62
N GLN A 284 20.79 -8.24 -2.84
CA GLN A 284 21.76 -9.19 -2.30
C GLN A 284 22.95 -8.55 -1.56
N VAL A 285 22.74 -7.43 -0.85
CA VAL A 285 23.82 -6.71 -0.13
C VAL A 285 24.65 -7.65 0.74
N PHE A 286 24.01 -8.62 1.42
CA PHE A 286 24.64 -9.67 2.24
C PHE A 286 24.53 -11.06 1.63
N GLY A 287 24.47 -11.17 0.30
CA GLY A 287 24.38 -12.45 -0.42
C GLY A 287 25.52 -13.39 -0.02
N SER A 288 25.22 -14.65 0.25
CA SER A 288 26.21 -15.64 0.69
C SER A 288 27.04 -15.23 1.93
N CYS A 289 26.47 -14.47 2.88
CA CYS A 289 27.08 -14.25 4.20
C CYS A 289 26.61 -15.31 5.21
N GLU A 290 27.15 -16.53 5.14
CA GLU A 290 26.58 -17.70 5.83
C GLU A 290 26.69 -17.65 7.38
N ASN A 291 27.64 -16.88 7.91
CA ASN A 291 27.87 -16.73 9.35
C ASN A 291 27.30 -15.43 9.94
N LEU A 292 26.50 -14.68 9.19
CA LEU A 292 25.88 -13.47 9.72
C LEU A 292 24.82 -13.84 10.76
N GLU A 293 24.97 -13.31 11.97
CA GLU A 293 24.14 -13.63 13.14
C GLU A 293 23.23 -12.47 13.53
N LEU A 294 23.68 -11.22 13.39
CA LEU A 294 22.91 -10.06 13.83
C LEU A 294 23.06 -8.84 12.92
N ILE A 295 21.92 -8.25 12.57
CA ILE A 295 21.84 -6.93 11.95
C ILE A 295 21.08 -5.99 12.89
N ILE A 296 21.70 -4.85 13.23
CA ILE A 296 21.14 -3.86 14.15
C ILE A 296 20.76 -2.59 13.38
N PHE A 297 19.51 -2.16 13.53
CA PHE A 297 18.97 -0.91 13.00
C PHE A 297 18.76 0.10 14.13
N SER A 298 19.62 1.12 14.20
CA SER A 298 19.60 2.11 15.28
C SER A 298 18.95 3.43 14.88
N ASN A 299 18.06 3.93 15.74
CA ASN A 299 17.71 5.33 15.94
C ASN A 299 17.12 6.11 14.73
N SER A 300 16.64 5.44 13.68
CA SER A 300 15.99 6.12 12.53
C SER A 300 15.10 5.17 11.73
N ALA A 301 13.88 5.62 11.44
CA ALA A 301 12.99 4.92 10.51
C ALA A 301 13.64 4.87 9.12
N MET A 302 13.56 3.72 8.45
CA MET A 302 14.12 3.53 7.12
C MET A 302 13.30 2.53 6.31
N THR A 303 13.51 2.53 5.00
CA THR A 303 12.95 1.55 4.06
C THR A 303 14.09 0.75 3.44
N VAL A 304 14.02 -0.57 3.57
CA VAL A 304 14.94 -1.49 2.90
C VAL A 304 14.31 -1.90 1.57
N GLU A 305 14.69 -1.20 0.50
CA GLU A 305 14.20 -1.44 -0.86
C GLU A 305 14.89 -2.62 -1.57
N GLY A 306 16.06 -3.03 -1.08
CA GLY A 306 16.86 -4.08 -1.69
C GLY A 306 16.16 -5.45 -1.65
N SER A 307 16.14 -6.15 -2.78
CA SER A 307 15.72 -7.56 -2.81
C SER A 307 16.73 -8.43 -2.08
N ASP A 308 16.27 -9.54 -1.50
CA ASP A 308 17.16 -10.57 -0.94
C ASP A 308 18.08 -10.05 0.19
N PHE A 309 17.59 -9.11 0.99
CA PHE A 309 18.31 -8.57 2.14
C PHE A 309 18.58 -9.65 3.21
N VAL A 310 17.58 -10.49 3.49
CA VAL A 310 17.74 -11.74 4.25
C VAL A 310 17.39 -12.92 3.34
N THR A 311 18.37 -13.80 3.11
CA THR A 311 18.23 -14.96 2.22
C THR A 311 18.16 -16.29 2.98
N ASN A 312 17.80 -17.37 2.28
CA ASN A 312 17.82 -18.74 2.84
C ASN A 312 19.24 -19.22 3.20
N ASN A 313 20.27 -18.63 2.59
CA ASN A 313 21.67 -18.99 2.85
C ASN A 313 22.25 -18.28 4.09
N MET A 314 21.42 -17.56 4.84
CA MET A 314 21.79 -16.88 6.08
C MET A 314 20.96 -17.44 7.24
N PRO A 315 21.11 -18.72 7.64
CA PRO A 315 20.17 -19.39 8.56
C PRO A 315 20.21 -18.85 9.99
N LYS A 316 21.31 -18.21 10.40
CA LYS A 316 21.53 -17.70 11.77
C LYS A 316 21.10 -16.26 11.98
N VAL A 317 20.90 -15.50 10.90
CA VAL A 317 20.69 -14.05 11.03
C VAL A 317 19.40 -13.75 11.82
N SER A 318 19.52 -12.78 12.71
CA SER A 318 18.47 -12.12 13.46
C SER A 318 18.56 -10.60 13.25
N LEU A 319 17.45 -9.89 13.41
CA LEU A 319 17.37 -8.45 13.21
C LEU A 319 16.98 -7.74 14.51
N SER A 320 17.57 -6.59 14.80
CA SER A 320 17.25 -5.78 15.98
C SER A 320 16.85 -4.38 15.58
N PHE A 321 15.73 -3.89 16.14
CA PHE A 321 15.10 -2.62 15.77
C PHE A 321 14.78 -1.77 16.99
N THR A 322 15.08 -0.48 16.86
CA THR A 322 14.70 0.57 17.82
C THR A 322 13.50 1.40 17.38
N CYS A 323 13.12 1.28 16.10
CA CYS A 323 11.98 1.94 15.47
C CYS A 323 11.50 1.11 14.27
N LYS A 324 10.27 1.36 13.81
CA LYS A 324 9.68 0.68 12.66
C LYS A 324 10.58 0.86 11.41
N THR A 325 10.90 -0.26 10.76
CA THR A 325 11.66 -0.31 9.50
C THR A 325 10.82 -1.02 8.47
N LEU A 326 10.63 -0.42 7.30
CA LEU A 326 9.83 -1.00 6.24
C LEU A 326 10.69 -1.85 5.31
N PHE A 327 10.14 -2.93 4.79
CA PHE A 327 10.81 -3.86 3.90
C PHE A 327 10.03 -4.00 2.59
N TYR A 328 10.72 -3.95 1.46
CA TYR A 328 10.10 -4.27 0.18
C TYR A 328 9.63 -5.74 0.16
N SER A 329 8.57 -6.02 -0.60
CA SER A 329 8.19 -7.40 -0.86
C SER A 329 9.39 -8.13 -1.45
N TYR A 330 9.71 -9.32 -0.96
CA TYR A 330 10.92 -10.10 -1.31
C TYR A 330 12.25 -9.72 -0.64
N SER A 331 12.32 -8.72 0.24
CA SER A 331 13.55 -8.44 1.01
C SER A 331 13.86 -9.53 2.03
N ILE A 332 12.83 -10.13 2.63
CA ILE A 332 12.94 -11.22 3.61
C ILE A 332 12.49 -12.53 2.95
N LYS A 333 13.35 -13.54 2.86
CA LYS A 333 13.03 -14.82 2.19
C LYS A 333 12.62 -15.96 3.11
N ARG A 334 12.83 -15.79 4.43
CA ARG A 334 12.47 -16.78 5.45
C ARG A 334 11.99 -16.08 6.70
N ASN A 335 11.25 -16.80 7.53
CA ASN A 335 10.97 -16.35 8.89
C ASN A 335 12.29 -16.08 9.61
N THR A 336 12.43 -14.87 10.13
CA THR A 336 13.68 -14.36 10.71
C THR A 336 13.39 -13.81 12.10
N ASN A 337 14.17 -14.21 13.10
CA ASN A 337 14.00 -13.73 14.47
C ASN A 337 14.26 -12.23 14.53
N VAL A 338 13.41 -11.51 15.26
CA VAL A 338 13.55 -10.07 15.45
C VAL A 338 13.45 -9.69 16.92
N SER A 339 14.15 -8.62 17.30
CA SER A 339 13.99 -7.94 18.59
C SER A 339 13.56 -6.51 18.33
N ILE A 340 12.41 -6.10 18.87
CA ILE A 340 11.81 -4.79 18.64
C ILE A 340 11.59 -4.12 20.00
N SER A 341 12.45 -3.15 20.31
CA SER A 341 12.54 -2.57 21.66
C SER A 341 11.27 -1.88 22.16
N TYR A 342 10.43 -1.32 21.28
CA TYR A 342 9.21 -0.60 21.67
C TYR A 342 7.98 -1.51 21.79
N LEU A 343 8.02 -2.74 21.27
CA LEU A 343 6.95 -3.72 21.46
C LEU A 343 7.10 -4.49 22.78
N ASN A 344 8.32 -4.61 23.32
CA ASN A 344 8.62 -5.33 24.55
C ASN A 344 8.15 -6.81 24.56
N GLU A 345 7.99 -7.43 23.39
CA GLU A 345 7.58 -8.83 23.25
C GLU A 345 8.79 -9.73 22.93
N PRO A 346 8.95 -10.87 23.62
CA PRO A 346 10.00 -11.83 23.33
C PRO A 346 9.66 -12.70 22.10
N ASN A 347 10.68 -13.31 21.50
CA ASN A 347 10.52 -14.33 20.45
C ASN A 347 9.69 -13.88 19.25
N LEU A 348 9.85 -12.63 18.83
CA LEU A 348 9.23 -12.12 17.62
C LEU A 348 9.97 -12.63 16.37
N ILE A 349 9.22 -12.73 15.28
CA ILE A 349 9.74 -13.00 13.95
C ILE A 349 9.20 -11.96 12.96
N ILE A 350 9.94 -11.75 11.88
CA ILE A 350 9.42 -11.16 10.64
C ILE A 350 9.26 -12.27 9.59
N THR A 351 8.09 -12.36 8.98
CA THR A 351 7.82 -13.33 7.90
C THR A 351 8.25 -12.79 6.53
N PRO A 352 8.31 -13.63 5.47
CA PRO A 352 8.51 -13.15 4.10
C PRO A 352 7.49 -12.12 3.62
N ASP A 353 6.27 -12.18 4.15
CA ASP A 353 5.21 -11.18 3.93
C ASP A 353 5.37 -9.93 4.82
N CYS A 354 6.49 -9.77 5.50
CA CYS A 354 6.80 -8.64 6.38
C CYS A 354 5.81 -8.46 7.55
N LEU A 355 5.22 -9.57 8.03
CA LEU A 355 4.42 -9.59 9.25
C LEU A 355 5.33 -9.76 10.46
N ILE A 356 5.20 -8.88 11.44
CA ILE A 356 5.79 -9.03 12.77
C ILE A 356 4.84 -9.90 13.60
N MET A 357 5.32 -11.07 13.99
CA MET A 357 4.53 -12.09 14.67
C MET A 357 5.28 -12.67 15.86
N ASN A 358 4.58 -13.32 16.79
CA ASN A 358 5.24 -14.25 17.71
C ASN A 358 5.75 -15.48 16.96
N SER A 359 6.71 -16.21 17.55
CA SER A 359 7.33 -17.41 16.96
C SER A 359 6.32 -18.50 16.54
N ASP A 360 5.21 -18.63 17.28
CA ASP A 360 4.15 -19.60 17.00
C ASP A 360 3.20 -19.15 15.89
N GLN A 361 3.37 -17.93 15.37
CA GLN A 361 2.55 -17.32 14.32
C GLN A 361 1.06 -17.29 14.64
N THR A 362 0.72 -17.01 15.90
CA THR A 362 -0.67 -16.90 16.37
C THR A 362 -1.13 -15.45 16.51
N ILE A 363 -0.20 -14.50 16.68
CA ILE A 363 -0.50 -13.07 16.89
C ILE A 363 0.29 -12.25 15.87
N ILE A 364 -0.39 -11.35 15.17
CA ILE A 364 0.24 -10.31 14.35
C ILE A 364 0.29 -9.02 15.16
N TYR A 365 1.50 -8.51 15.38
CA TYR A 365 1.74 -7.26 16.11
C TYR A 365 1.77 -6.07 15.17
N GLU A 366 2.52 -6.15 14.08
CA GLU A 366 2.66 -5.06 13.10
C GLU A 366 2.91 -5.61 11.69
N TYR A 367 2.56 -4.82 10.69
CA TYR A 367 2.89 -5.05 9.29
C TYR A 367 3.91 -4.01 8.83
N TRP A 368 5.04 -4.51 8.31
CA TRP A 368 6.22 -3.73 7.92
C TRP A 368 6.49 -3.77 6.42
N GLY A 369 5.52 -4.23 5.62
CA GLY A 369 5.66 -4.26 4.17
C GLY A 369 5.60 -2.87 3.54
N TYR A 370 6.55 -2.58 2.65
CA TYR A 370 6.56 -1.44 1.74
C TYR A 370 6.25 -1.92 0.33
N ILE A 371 5.19 -1.36 -0.24
CA ILE A 371 4.66 -1.76 -1.55
C ILE A 371 4.67 -0.53 -2.46
N PRO A 372 5.70 -0.33 -3.30
CA PRO A 372 5.75 0.77 -4.26
C PRO A 372 4.76 0.57 -5.42
N ASN A 373 4.33 -0.66 -5.71
CA ASN A 373 3.39 -0.98 -6.80
C ASN A 373 2.13 -1.64 -6.26
N ASN A 374 0.96 -1.07 -6.56
CA ASN A 374 -0.37 -1.38 -5.99
C ASN A 374 -0.92 -2.82 -6.17
N TYR A 375 -0.10 -3.84 -6.47
CA TYR A 375 -0.53 -5.21 -6.79
C TYR A 375 -0.05 -6.27 -5.80
N TYR A 376 0.52 -5.89 -4.65
CA TYR A 376 0.98 -6.87 -3.67
C TYR A 376 -0.15 -7.32 -2.76
N SER A 377 -0.18 -8.62 -2.49
CA SER A 377 -1.10 -9.28 -1.57
C SER A 377 -0.33 -10.09 -0.55
N ILE A 378 -0.84 -10.19 0.67
CA ILE A 378 -0.30 -11.06 1.70
C ILE A 378 -1.27 -12.20 2.01
N THR A 379 -0.73 -13.29 2.55
CA THR A 379 -1.56 -14.36 3.11
C THR A 379 -1.35 -14.47 4.61
N ILE A 380 -2.41 -14.24 5.39
CA ILE A 380 -2.43 -14.48 6.82
C ILE A 380 -2.44 -16.00 7.08
N PRO A 381 -1.46 -16.53 7.84
CA PRO A 381 -1.38 -17.96 8.13
C PRO A 381 -2.58 -18.48 8.93
N LYS A 382 -2.92 -19.76 8.73
CA LYS A 382 -4.03 -20.42 9.44
C LYS A 382 -3.94 -20.31 10.96
N SER A 383 -2.73 -20.34 11.51
CA SER A 383 -2.47 -20.31 12.95
C SER A 383 -2.83 -18.98 13.63
N VAL A 384 -3.01 -17.90 12.87
CA VAL A 384 -3.31 -16.58 13.42
C VAL A 384 -4.67 -16.58 14.09
N THR A 385 -4.68 -16.25 15.38
CA THR A 385 -5.88 -16.06 16.19
C THR A 385 -6.16 -14.61 16.51
N LYS A 386 -5.16 -13.72 16.40
CA LYS A 386 -5.28 -12.31 16.80
C LYS A 386 -4.49 -11.36 15.91
N ILE A 387 -5.11 -10.24 15.56
CA ILE A 387 -4.47 -9.07 14.94
C ILE A 387 -4.52 -7.93 15.96
N LYS A 388 -3.34 -7.45 16.39
CA LYS A 388 -3.20 -6.46 17.45
C LYS A 388 -3.62 -5.06 17.03
N GLU A 389 -3.79 -4.20 18.03
CA GLU A 389 -4.06 -2.78 17.84
C GLU A 389 -3.05 -2.17 16.84
N LYS A 390 -3.57 -1.42 15.86
CA LYS A 390 -2.79 -0.71 14.82
C LYS A 390 -1.86 -1.57 13.97
N ALA A 391 -2.02 -2.90 13.97
CA ALA A 391 -1.10 -3.80 13.28
C ALA A 391 -0.88 -3.42 11.80
N PHE A 392 -1.93 -2.99 11.09
CA PHE A 392 -1.89 -2.54 9.71
C PHE A 392 -2.22 -1.05 9.54
N GLU A 393 -2.25 -0.24 10.61
CA GLU A 393 -2.65 1.17 10.51
C GLU A 393 -1.83 1.92 9.45
N ASN A 394 -2.52 2.69 8.59
CA ASN A 394 -1.96 3.44 7.46
C ASN A 394 -1.26 2.58 6.37
N SER A 395 -1.42 1.26 6.40
CA SER A 395 -0.83 0.37 5.40
C SER A 395 -1.37 0.63 4.00
N LYS A 396 -0.50 0.47 2.99
CA LYS A 396 -0.86 0.58 1.58
C LYS A 396 -1.24 -0.76 0.94
N ILE A 397 -1.42 -1.80 1.77
CA ILE A 397 -1.84 -3.13 1.33
C ILE A 397 -3.19 -3.07 0.60
N GLN A 398 -3.30 -3.78 -0.52
CA GLN A 398 -4.51 -3.82 -1.32
C GLN A 398 -5.39 -5.03 -1.00
N ASN A 399 -4.76 -6.20 -0.86
CA ASN A 399 -5.46 -7.46 -0.66
C ASN A 399 -4.80 -8.24 0.49
N ILE A 400 -5.64 -8.73 1.40
CA ILE A 400 -5.25 -9.61 2.49
C ILE A 400 -6.06 -10.88 2.33
N TYR A 401 -5.36 -11.99 2.07
CA TYR A 401 -5.97 -13.31 2.00
C TYR A 401 -5.76 -14.03 3.32
N PHE A 402 -6.68 -14.91 3.68
CA PHE A 402 -6.54 -15.79 4.81
C PHE A 402 -6.43 -17.23 4.30
N THR A 403 -5.59 -18.01 4.96
CA THR A 403 -5.52 -19.45 4.67
C THR A 403 -6.86 -20.10 5.03
N LYS A 404 -7.31 -21.09 4.23
CA LYS A 404 -8.53 -21.86 4.48
C LYS A 404 -8.59 -22.38 5.93
N ASP A 405 -9.78 -22.32 6.53
CA ASP A 405 -10.04 -22.65 7.93
C ASP A 405 -9.24 -21.76 8.90
N SER A 406 -9.19 -20.45 8.61
CA SER A 406 -8.57 -19.44 9.48
C SER A 406 -9.01 -19.58 10.93
N GLN A 407 -8.08 -19.39 11.86
CA GLN A 407 -8.33 -19.45 13.30
C GLN A 407 -8.53 -18.07 13.93
N ILE A 408 -8.74 -17.01 13.13
CA ILE A 408 -8.89 -15.65 13.64
C ILE A 408 -10.08 -15.53 14.62
N ILE A 409 -9.82 -14.95 15.79
CA ILE A 409 -10.77 -14.73 16.88
C ILE A 409 -10.94 -13.23 17.11
N ASP A 410 -9.83 -12.47 17.16
CA ASP A 410 -9.85 -11.06 17.52
C ASP A 410 -9.13 -10.19 16.48
N ILE A 411 -9.80 -9.12 16.06
CA ILE A 411 -9.18 -7.97 15.38
C ILE A 411 -9.33 -6.79 16.32
N GLU A 412 -8.22 -6.30 16.89
CA GLU A 412 -8.23 -5.24 17.90
C GLU A 412 -8.43 -3.84 17.29
N ASN A 413 -8.40 -2.81 18.16
CA ASN A 413 -8.67 -1.42 17.80
C ASN A 413 -7.74 -0.91 16.70
N ASP A 414 -8.26 -0.09 15.79
CA ASP A 414 -7.49 0.56 14.72
C ASP A 414 -6.66 -0.40 13.84
N ALA A 415 -6.89 -1.71 13.92
CA ALA A 415 -6.02 -2.73 13.32
C ALA A 415 -5.78 -2.49 11.83
N PHE A 416 -6.79 -2.04 11.10
CA PHE A 416 -6.73 -1.67 9.68
C PHE A 416 -7.09 -0.21 9.43
N ARG A 417 -7.05 0.66 10.44
CA ARG A 417 -7.43 2.07 10.28
C ARG A 417 -6.59 2.73 9.17
N ASN A 418 -7.25 3.48 8.30
CA ASN A 418 -6.65 4.15 7.14
C ASN A 418 -5.86 3.21 6.21
N CYS A 419 -6.26 1.93 6.10
CA CYS A 419 -5.83 1.04 5.02
C CYS A 419 -6.53 1.41 3.71
N SER A 420 -6.25 2.62 3.20
CA SER A 420 -7.00 3.25 2.12
C SER A 420 -7.03 2.45 0.81
N ASN A 421 -6.07 1.53 0.61
CA ASN A 421 -5.98 0.71 -0.60
C ASN A 421 -6.66 -0.66 -0.46
N LEU A 422 -7.06 -1.05 0.75
CA LEU A 422 -7.68 -2.35 1.01
C LEU A 422 -9.01 -2.46 0.26
N ARG A 423 -9.12 -3.42 -0.66
CA ARG A 423 -10.32 -3.62 -1.50
C ARG A 423 -11.20 -4.76 -1.01
N SER A 424 -10.56 -5.86 -0.63
CA SER A 424 -11.23 -7.08 -0.20
C SER A 424 -10.58 -7.61 1.08
N PHE A 425 -11.42 -8.11 1.97
CA PHE A 425 -11.04 -8.83 3.18
C PHE A 425 -11.85 -10.12 3.20
N ASP A 426 -11.26 -11.30 3.42
CA ASP A 426 -12.03 -12.56 3.39
C ASP A 426 -13.22 -12.50 4.37
N TYR A 427 -14.38 -13.03 3.97
CA TYR A 427 -15.68 -12.74 4.58
C TYR A 427 -16.23 -13.89 5.44
N SER A 428 -15.51 -15.02 5.51
CA SER A 428 -16.04 -16.29 6.01
C SER A 428 -15.44 -16.71 7.35
N PHE A 429 -15.31 -15.82 8.34
CA PHE A 429 -14.70 -16.15 9.64
C PHE A 429 -15.75 -16.60 10.68
N PRO A 430 -16.07 -17.90 10.80
CA PRO A 430 -17.05 -18.37 11.78
C PRO A 430 -16.54 -18.28 13.23
N LYS A 431 -15.23 -18.09 13.44
CA LYS A 431 -14.60 -18.04 14.77
C LYS A 431 -14.34 -16.62 15.27
N LEU A 432 -14.53 -15.61 14.43
CA LEU A 432 -14.28 -14.22 14.80
C LEU A 432 -15.29 -13.80 15.87
N GLN A 433 -14.79 -13.30 17.00
CA GLN A 433 -15.57 -12.89 18.16
C GLN A 433 -15.59 -11.37 18.32
N THR A 434 -14.50 -10.69 17.95
CA THR A 434 -14.36 -9.25 18.20
C THR A 434 -13.84 -8.50 16.97
N LEU A 435 -14.51 -7.40 16.61
CA LEU A 435 -13.98 -6.32 15.79
C LEU A 435 -13.84 -5.06 16.65
N GLY A 436 -12.60 -4.64 16.88
CA GLY A 436 -12.24 -3.52 17.72
C GLY A 436 -12.70 -2.17 17.17
N MET A 437 -12.63 -1.17 18.04
CA MET A 437 -13.01 0.21 17.75
C MET A 437 -12.19 0.73 16.57
N SER A 438 -12.86 1.37 15.60
CA SER A 438 -12.20 1.93 14.40
C SER A 438 -11.38 0.91 13.58
N SER A 439 -11.62 -0.40 13.74
CA SER A 439 -10.79 -1.45 13.15
C SER A 439 -10.63 -1.34 11.63
N PHE A 440 -11.65 -0.91 10.89
CA PHE A 440 -11.62 -0.63 9.44
C PHE A 440 -11.93 0.83 9.09
N LYS A 441 -11.84 1.75 10.05
CA LYS A 441 -12.10 3.17 9.81
C LYS A 441 -11.22 3.72 8.68
N ASP A 442 -11.79 4.55 7.81
CA ASP A 442 -11.13 5.16 6.66
C ASP A 442 -10.57 4.13 5.64
N CYS A 443 -11.09 2.90 5.60
CA CYS A 443 -10.82 1.93 4.53
C CYS A 443 -11.63 2.26 3.27
N ILE A 444 -11.32 3.40 2.65
CA ILE A 444 -12.12 4.02 1.59
C ILE A 444 -12.36 3.16 0.34
N ASN A 445 -11.54 2.12 0.12
CA ASN A 445 -11.67 1.22 -1.03
C ASN A 445 -12.31 -0.14 -0.69
N LEU A 446 -12.68 -0.39 0.57
CA LEU A 446 -13.32 -1.64 0.97
C LEU A 446 -14.73 -1.69 0.36
N GLU A 447 -15.02 -2.71 -0.44
CA GLU A 447 -16.27 -2.76 -1.21
C GLU A 447 -17.39 -3.54 -0.52
N ASN A 448 -17.07 -4.64 0.17
CA ASN A 448 -18.07 -5.52 0.78
C ASN A 448 -17.59 -5.97 2.17
N PHE A 449 -18.52 -6.35 3.06
CA PHE A 449 -18.20 -7.06 4.30
C PHE A 449 -19.38 -7.98 4.72
N THR A 450 -19.12 -9.27 4.95
CA THR A 450 -20.13 -10.22 5.48
C THR A 450 -19.78 -10.62 6.90
N PHE A 451 -20.77 -10.49 7.79
CA PHE A 451 -20.66 -10.95 9.17
C PHE A 451 -21.08 -12.42 9.25
N SER A 452 -20.11 -13.32 9.22
CA SER A 452 -20.35 -14.78 9.23
C SER A 452 -20.45 -15.40 10.64
N SER A 453 -20.08 -14.66 11.68
CA SER A 453 -20.11 -15.14 13.07
C SER A 453 -21.36 -14.62 13.79
N PRO A 454 -22.24 -15.50 14.32
CA PRO A 454 -23.56 -15.11 14.84
C PRO A 454 -23.51 -14.30 16.15
N ASN A 455 -22.35 -14.27 16.82
CA ASN A 455 -22.14 -13.56 18.08
C ASN A 455 -20.95 -12.58 17.98
N LEU A 456 -20.69 -12.06 16.79
CA LEU A 456 -19.62 -11.09 16.61
C LEU A 456 -19.94 -9.79 17.36
N SER A 457 -19.04 -9.38 18.25
CA SER A 457 -19.06 -8.06 18.86
C SER A 457 -18.35 -7.06 17.95
N VAL A 458 -19.12 -6.15 17.36
CA VAL A 458 -18.60 -5.03 16.58
C VAL A 458 -18.56 -3.80 17.48
N MET A 459 -17.41 -3.16 17.57
CA MET A 459 -17.21 -1.97 18.40
C MET A 459 -17.45 -0.67 17.60
N THR A 460 -17.58 0.43 18.33
CA THR A 460 -17.80 1.80 17.85
C THR A 460 -16.87 2.19 16.70
N ASN A 461 -17.42 2.86 15.68
CA ASN A 461 -16.71 3.38 14.50
C ASN A 461 -16.00 2.34 13.63
N ALA A 462 -16.29 1.04 13.76
CA ALA A 462 -15.54 -0.03 13.07
C ALA A 462 -15.38 0.19 11.56
N PHE A 463 -16.39 0.70 10.86
CA PHE A 463 -16.38 0.91 9.40
C PHE A 463 -16.61 2.38 9.00
N GLU A 464 -16.37 3.35 9.90
CA GLU A 464 -16.55 4.77 9.60
C GLU A 464 -15.74 5.18 8.35
N ASN A 465 -16.36 5.96 7.45
CA ASN A 465 -15.79 6.43 6.19
C ASN A 465 -15.31 5.32 5.23
N CYS A 466 -15.87 4.11 5.29
CA CYS A 466 -15.70 3.11 4.24
C CYS A 466 -16.54 3.50 3.00
N ILE A 467 -16.13 4.54 2.28
CA ILE A 467 -16.97 5.20 1.25
C ILE A 467 -17.41 4.30 0.10
N LYS A 468 -16.66 3.23 -0.21
CA LYS A 468 -17.00 2.25 -1.26
C LYS A 468 -17.76 1.03 -0.77
N LEU A 469 -17.94 0.89 0.54
CA LEU A 469 -18.69 -0.23 1.12
C LEU A 469 -20.12 -0.14 0.63
N ASN A 470 -20.55 -1.11 -0.18
CA ASN A 470 -21.86 -1.09 -0.82
C ASN A 470 -22.89 -1.97 -0.10
N ASN A 471 -22.44 -3.09 0.48
CA ASN A 471 -23.30 -4.10 1.06
C ASN A 471 -22.71 -4.62 2.37
N VAL A 472 -23.58 -4.72 3.37
CA VAL A 472 -23.30 -5.31 4.67
C VAL A 472 -24.38 -6.35 4.97
N SER A 473 -23.98 -7.55 5.37
CA SER A 473 -24.93 -8.63 5.67
C SER A 473 -24.68 -9.32 7.01
N ASN A 474 -25.78 -9.67 7.67
CA ASN A 474 -25.84 -10.37 8.96
C ASN A 474 -25.17 -9.63 10.13
N ILE A 475 -25.23 -8.30 10.17
CA ILE A 475 -24.72 -7.58 11.34
C ILE A 475 -25.63 -7.84 12.56
N SER A 476 -25.04 -7.99 13.74
CA SER A 476 -25.76 -8.08 15.02
C SER A 476 -26.23 -6.68 15.47
N ASN A 477 -25.79 -6.22 16.65
CA ASN A 477 -26.01 -4.83 17.07
C ASN A 477 -25.20 -3.86 16.22
N ILE A 478 -25.77 -2.69 15.94
CA ILE A 478 -25.09 -1.65 15.19
C ILE A 478 -24.61 -0.59 16.18
N PRO A 479 -23.32 -0.54 16.53
CA PRO A 479 -22.80 0.40 17.52
C PRO A 479 -22.74 1.83 16.97
N ASP A 480 -22.42 2.77 17.86
CA ASP A 480 -22.26 4.18 17.52
C ASP A 480 -21.29 4.40 16.35
N ASN A 481 -21.68 5.27 15.42
CA ASN A 481 -20.96 5.68 14.20
C ASN A 481 -20.44 4.52 13.32
N CYS A 482 -20.93 3.29 13.48
CA CYS A 482 -20.36 2.09 12.83
C CYS A 482 -20.11 2.26 11.33
N PHE A 483 -21.10 2.82 10.61
CA PHE A 483 -21.07 3.07 9.17
C PHE A 483 -21.21 4.56 8.83
N CYS A 484 -20.91 5.46 9.78
CA CYS A 484 -20.96 6.90 9.52
C CYS A 484 -20.05 7.25 8.33
N GLY A 485 -20.57 7.98 7.35
CA GLY A 485 -19.84 8.36 6.14
C GLY A 485 -19.68 7.26 5.08
N CYS A 486 -20.31 6.09 5.23
CA CYS A 486 -20.36 5.05 4.20
C CYS A 486 -21.31 5.46 3.06
N THR A 487 -20.88 6.39 2.21
CA THR A 487 -21.74 7.07 1.23
C THR A 487 -22.32 6.16 0.14
N ASN A 488 -21.66 5.03 -0.19
CA ASN A 488 -22.14 4.06 -1.17
C ASN A 488 -22.91 2.88 -0.59
N LEU A 489 -23.14 2.84 0.74
CA LEU A 489 -23.85 1.74 1.37
C LEU A 489 -25.31 1.71 0.89
N GLU A 490 -25.68 0.68 0.14
CA GLU A 490 -26.99 0.50 -0.50
C GLU A 490 -27.85 -0.54 0.24
N GLU A 491 -27.22 -1.65 0.67
CA GLU A 491 -27.92 -2.76 1.34
C GLU A 491 -27.30 -3.07 2.71
N VAL A 492 -28.16 -3.16 3.73
CA VAL A 492 -27.80 -3.59 5.09
C VAL A 492 -28.79 -4.65 5.54
N THR A 493 -28.31 -5.85 5.85
CA THR A 493 -29.11 -6.89 6.51
C THR A 493 -28.67 -7.09 7.95
N ILE A 494 -29.64 -7.05 8.86
CA ILE A 494 -29.44 -7.14 10.30
C ILE A 494 -29.96 -8.49 10.79
N GLN A 495 -29.21 -9.14 11.67
CA GLN A 495 -29.54 -10.45 12.23
C GLN A 495 -30.71 -10.34 13.23
N GLU A 496 -31.60 -11.33 13.23
CA GLU A 496 -32.63 -11.45 14.28
C GLU A 496 -31.97 -11.70 15.64
N GLY A 497 -32.49 -11.06 16.69
CA GLY A 497 -31.86 -11.03 18.02
C GLY A 497 -31.03 -9.77 18.29
N SER A 498 -30.83 -8.92 17.27
CA SER A 498 -30.20 -7.60 17.45
C SER A 498 -31.16 -6.63 18.15
N GLU A 499 -30.62 -5.77 19.01
CA GLU A 499 -31.41 -4.94 19.94
C GLU A 499 -31.30 -3.43 19.67
N GLU A 500 -30.23 -2.95 19.03
CA GLU A 500 -29.95 -1.51 18.95
C GLU A 500 -29.32 -1.00 17.64
N ILE A 501 -29.74 0.20 17.24
CA ILE A 501 -29.06 1.07 16.28
C ILE A 501 -28.47 2.24 17.06
N GLY A 502 -27.15 2.33 17.09
CA GLY A 502 -26.39 3.32 17.84
C GLY A 502 -26.47 4.73 17.26
N TYR A 503 -25.94 5.67 18.04
CA TYR A 503 -25.86 7.08 17.69
C TYR A 503 -25.08 7.27 16.39
N LYS A 504 -25.64 8.04 15.44
CA LYS A 504 -25.01 8.36 14.13
C LYS A 504 -24.55 7.16 13.29
N SER A 505 -25.05 5.95 13.55
CA SER A 505 -24.50 4.73 12.96
C SER A 505 -24.51 4.70 11.42
N PHE A 506 -25.49 5.33 10.78
CA PHE A 506 -25.60 5.50 9.32
C PHE A 506 -25.63 6.98 8.90
N GLU A 507 -25.10 7.89 9.71
CA GLU A 507 -25.03 9.30 9.32
C GLU A 507 -24.29 9.43 7.98
N ASN A 508 -24.85 10.20 7.04
CA ASN A 508 -24.34 10.38 5.68
C ASN A 508 -24.25 9.09 4.82
N CYS A 509 -24.99 8.03 5.12
CA CYS A 509 -25.19 6.89 4.21
C CYS A 509 -26.12 7.28 3.04
N SER A 510 -25.62 8.13 2.14
CA SER A 510 -26.41 8.79 1.09
C SER A 510 -26.98 7.87 0.01
N SER A 511 -26.52 6.62 -0.09
CA SER A 511 -27.02 5.63 -1.05
C SER A 511 -28.03 4.64 -0.49
N LEU A 512 -28.22 4.60 0.84
CA LEU A 512 -29.12 3.65 1.49
C LEU A 512 -30.57 3.96 1.10
N GLU A 513 -31.25 3.03 0.42
CA GLU A 513 -32.63 3.25 -0.07
C GLU A 513 -33.71 2.71 0.87
N SER A 514 -33.41 1.62 1.57
CA SER A 514 -34.34 1.01 2.51
C SER A 514 -33.59 0.29 3.61
N ILE A 515 -34.21 0.19 4.80
CA ILE A 515 -33.70 -0.64 5.89
C ILE A 515 -34.83 -1.42 6.54
N LYS A 516 -34.56 -2.70 6.81
CA LYS A 516 -35.48 -3.58 7.54
C LYS A 516 -35.04 -3.69 8.99
N ILE A 517 -35.97 -3.45 9.90
CA ILE A 517 -35.76 -3.49 11.36
C ILE A 517 -36.34 -4.82 11.90
N PRO A 518 -35.50 -5.72 12.44
CA PRO A 518 -35.92 -6.98 13.04
C PRO A 518 -36.93 -6.85 14.20
N GLN A 519 -37.61 -7.94 14.53
CA GLN A 519 -38.63 -7.96 15.59
C GLN A 519 -38.04 -7.70 16.99
N SER A 520 -36.82 -8.16 17.23
CA SER A 520 -36.11 -8.02 18.52
C SER A 520 -35.63 -6.60 18.86
N PHE A 521 -35.67 -5.64 17.91
CA PHE A 521 -35.10 -4.31 18.13
C PHE A 521 -35.81 -3.52 19.23
N LYS A 522 -35.02 -2.89 20.10
CA LYS A 522 -35.50 -2.09 21.23
C LYS A 522 -35.17 -0.60 21.04
N ILE A 523 -34.03 -0.26 20.44
CA ILE A 523 -33.51 1.11 20.45
C ILE A 523 -33.13 1.57 19.03
N ILE A 524 -33.67 2.71 18.60
CA ILE A 524 -33.17 3.49 17.46
C ILE A 524 -32.73 4.86 17.99
N SER A 525 -31.41 5.07 18.00
CA SER A 525 -30.76 6.21 18.66
C SER A 525 -30.86 7.52 17.86
N LYS A 526 -30.41 8.62 18.49
CA LYS A 526 -30.38 9.94 17.86
C LYS A 526 -29.47 9.94 16.63
N TYR A 527 -29.94 10.59 15.57
CA TYR A 527 -29.20 10.79 14.31
C TYR A 527 -28.74 9.51 13.58
N SER A 528 -29.27 8.33 13.92
CA SER A 528 -28.83 7.07 13.31
C SER A 528 -28.90 7.04 11.79
N PHE A 529 -29.84 7.77 11.17
CA PHE A 529 -29.98 7.92 9.71
C PHE A 529 -29.85 9.37 9.24
N LEU A 530 -29.18 10.23 10.03
CA LEU A 530 -29.03 11.64 9.69
C LEU A 530 -28.41 11.79 8.29
N SER A 531 -29.06 12.57 7.43
CA SER A 531 -28.59 12.85 6.06
C SER A 531 -28.52 11.62 5.14
N CYS A 532 -29.33 10.59 5.39
CA CYS A 532 -29.57 9.48 4.45
C CYS A 532 -30.46 9.94 3.28
N LYS A 533 -29.89 10.71 2.36
CA LYS A 533 -30.63 11.45 1.32
C LYS A 533 -31.43 10.60 0.33
N LYS A 534 -31.13 9.31 0.16
CA LYS A 534 -31.88 8.38 -0.71
C LYS A 534 -32.78 7.42 0.06
N LEU A 535 -32.83 7.48 1.39
CA LEU A 535 -33.64 6.57 2.19
C LEU A 535 -35.11 6.83 1.90
N LYS A 536 -35.77 5.87 1.25
CA LYS A 536 -37.19 5.91 0.88
C LYS A 536 -38.08 5.21 1.89
N SER A 537 -37.55 4.19 2.57
CA SER A 537 -38.37 3.40 3.48
C SER A 537 -37.63 2.83 4.70
N ILE A 538 -38.33 2.80 5.84
CA ILE A 538 -37.94 2.06 7.03
C ILE A 538 -39.03 1.03 7.30
N ILE A 539 -38.67 -0.26 7.27
CA ILE A 539 -39.61 -1.37 7.32
C ILE A 539 -39.43 -2.11 8.64
N PHE A 540 -40.41 -1.99 9.52
CA PHE A 540 -40.50 -2.74 10.78
C PHE A 540 -41.30 -4.03 10.59
N SER A 541 -40.99 -5.04 11.41
CA SER A 541 -41.92 -6.15 11.66
C SER A 541 -43.23 -5.63 12.28
N GLU A 542 -44.37 -6.18 11.84
CA GLU A 542 -45.72 -5.74 12.27
C GLU A 542 -45.89 -5.73 13.80
N THR A 543 -45.29 -6.70 14.47
CA THR A 543 -45.11 -6.72 15.93
C THR A 543 -43.62 -6.70 16.23
N ASN A 544 -43.20 -5.83 17.15
CA ASN A 544 -41.80 -5.66 17.52
C ASN A 544 -41.62 -5.21 18.97
N SER A 545 -40.36 -5.16 19.41
CA SER A 545 -39.94 -4.88 20.80
C SER A 545 -39.48 -3.43 21.01
N LEU A 546 -39.84 -2.50 20.13
CA LEU A 546 -39.29 -1.14 20.13
C LEU A 546 -39.68 -0.39 21.41
N ASP A 547 -38.67 0.01 22.19
CA ASP A 547 -38.77 0.70 23.47
C ASP A 547 -38.37 2.17 23.39
N PHE A 548 -37.51 2.53 22.44
CA PHE A 548 -37.04 3.89 22.21
C PHE A 548 -36.85 4.18 20.71
N PHE A 549 -37.50 5.23 20.22
CA PHE A 549 -37.33 5.74 18.88
C PHE A 549 -37.10 7.25 18.93
N SER A 550 -35.88 7.69 18.59
CA SER A 550 -35.60 9.12 18.45
C SER A 550 -36.15 9.62 17.10
N ILE A 551 -37.07 10.60 17.10
CA ILE A 551 -37.55 11.26 15.87
C ILE A 551 -36.38 11.91 15.10
N ASN A 552 -35.39 12.44 15.82
CA ASN A 552 -34.17 13.00 15.23
C ASN A 552 -33.29 11.94 14.52
N SER A 553 -33.62 10.64 14.61
CA SER A 553 -32.89 9.59 13.87
C SER A 553 -33.02 9.74 12.37
N ILE A 554 -34.13 10.29 11.88
CA ILE A 554 -34.47 10.45 10.45
C ILE A 554 -34.37 11.90 9.97
N SER A 555 -33.60 12.74 10.68
CA SER A 555 -33.38 14.13 10.28
C SER A 555 -32.66 14.20 8.92
N GLU A 556 -33.06 15.14 8.07
CA GLU A 556 -32.51 15.34 6.70
C GLU A 556 -32.71 14.13 5.75
N CYS A 557 -33.61 13.20 6.07
CA CYS A 557 -34.04 12.11 5.18
C CYS A 557 -35.12 12.57 4.19
N ASN A 558 -34.77 13.49 3.29
CA ASN A 558 -35.75 14.19 2.44
C ASN A 558 -36.44 13.30 1.37
N CYS A 559 -36.01 12.05 1.20
CA CYS A 559 -36.68 11.09 0.30
C CYS A 559 -37.53 10.05 1.05
N LEU A 560 -37.60 10.12 2.38
CA LEU A 560 -38.30 9.13 3.20
C LEU A 560 -39.80 9.33 3.06
N THR A 561 -40.46 8.45 2.32
CA THR A 561 -41.92 8.50 2.08
C THR A 561 -42.68 7.42 2.82
N ASN A 562 -41.98 6.41 3.37
CA ASN A 562 -42.62 5.26 4.02
C ASN A 562 -41.95 4.84 5.34
N ILE A 563 -42.72 4.82 6.42
CA ILE A 563 -42.42 4.08 7.66
C ILE A 563 -43.53 3.05 7.81
N SER A 564 -43.19 1.77 7.70
CA SER A 564 -44.20 0.71 7.66
C SER A 564 -45.03 0.65 8.94
N ASN A 565 -46.25 0.16 8.81
CA ASN A 565 -47.13 -0.05 9.96
C ASN A 565 -46.53 -1.07 10.94
N PHE A 566 -46.60 -0.76 12.23
CA PHE A 566 -46.17 -1.67 13.29
C PHE A 566 -46.82 -1.34 14.62
N SER A 567 -46.76 -2.27 15.57
CA SER A 567 -47.12 -2.04 16.97
C SER A 567 -46.12 -2.70 17.93
N SER A 568 -45.69 -1.93 18.93
CA SER A 568 -44.93 -2.36 20.10
C SER A 568 -45.68 -2.00 21.39
N TYR A 569 -45.08 -2.25 22.55
CA TYR A 569 -45.65 -1.83 23.83
C TYR A 569 -45.71 -0.30 23.98
N LYS A 570 -44.70 0.42 23.48
CA LYS A 570 -44.57 1.88 23.63
C LYS A 570 -44.85 2.67 22.36
N TYR A 571 -44.72 2.08 21.19
CA TYR A 571 -44.86 2.78 19.92
C TYR A 571 -45.79 2.03 18.98
N LYS A 572 -46.49 2.74 18.10
CA LYS A 572 -47.14 2.16 16.92
C LYS A 572 -47.01 3.13 15.75
N CYS A 573 -46.90 2.59 14.54
CA CYS A 573 -46.98 3.37 13.31
C CYS A 573 -48.21 2.92 12.52
N ILE A 574 -49.02 3.88 12.10
CA ILE A 574 -50.18 3.66 11.23
C ILE A 574 -50.16 4.77 10.17
N ASP A 575 -50.11 4.39 8.90
CA ASP A 575 -50.13 5.33 7.76
C ASP A 575 -49.09 6.44 7.94
N ASN A 576 -47.82 6.01 8.08
CA ASN A 576 -46.64 6.86 8.29
C ASN A 576 -46.69 7.78 9.53
N THR A 577 -47.64 7.52 10.44
CA THR A 577 -47.88 8.32 11.64
C THR A 577 -47.46 7.53 12.87
N LEU A 578 -46.47 8.06 13.58
CA LEU A 578 -45.92 7.48 14.80
C LEU A 578 -46.69 7.98 16.03
N TYR A 579 -47.10 7.02 16.85
CA TYR A 579 -47.75 7.24 18.13
C TYR A 579 -46.88 6.67 19.25
N TYR A 580 -46.84 7.39 20.37
CA TYR A 580 -46.20 6.97 21.61
C TYR A 580 -47.24 6.68 22.69
N LYS A 581 -47.01 5.64 23.48
CA LYS A 581 -47.88 5.27 24.60
C LYS A 581 -47.37 5.86 25.90
N ASN A 582 -48.08 6.87 26.39
CA ASN A 582 -47.84 7.45 27.71
C ASN A 582 -48.89 6.91 28.70
N ASN A 583 -48.47 6.01 29.59
CA ASN A 583 -49.35 5.24 30.47
C ASN A 583 -50.42 4.45 29.68
N THR A 584 -51.70 4.87 29.78
CA THR A 584 -52.82 4.25 29.06
C THR A 584 -53.22 5.04 27.81
N LYS A 585 -52.61 6.19 27.55
CA LYS A 585 -52.96 7.11 26.48
C LYS A 585 -52.01 7.01 25.29
N TRP A 586 -52.55 7.15 24.08
CA TRP A 586 -51.76 7.26 22.86
C TRP A 586 -51.60 8.72 22.48
N GLU A 587 -50.36 9.13 22.26
CA GLU A 587 -49.97 10.47 21.82
C GLU A 587 -49.45 10.38 20.40
N LEU A 588 -50.01 11.16 19.47
CA LEU A 588 -49.51 11.26 18.09
C LEU A 588 -48.33 12.23 18.09
N ILE A 589 -47.12 11.69 17.91
CA ILE A 589 -45.87 12.43 18.11
C ILE A 589 -45.19 12.87 16.82
N PHE A 590 -45.46 12.19 15.70
CA PHE A 590 -44.82 12.49 14.42
C PHE A 590 -45.59 11.91 13.25
N HIS A 591 -45.76 12.68 12.19
CA HIS A 591 -46.18 12.22 10.88
C HIS A 591 -45.10 12.59 9.86
N LEU A 592 -44.79 11.64 8.99
CA LEU A 592 -43.77 11.81 7.97
C LEU A 592 -44.17 12.87 6.93
N SER A 593 -43.46 14.00 6.86
CA SER A 593 -43.84 15.14 6.02
C SER A 593 -43.90 14.83 4.52
N GLU A 594 -43.02 13.95 4.05
CA GLU A 594 -42.90 13.53 2.64
C GLU A 594 -43.74 12.28 2.32
N SER A 595 -44.60 11.82 3.22
CA SER A 595 -45.51 10.69 2.97
C SER A 595 -46.43 10.97 1.77
N GLU A 596 -46.91 9.92 1.10
CA GLU A 596 -47.91 10.06 0.02
C GLU A 596 -49.36 10.14 0.56
N ASP A 597 -49.53 10.22 1.88
CA ASP A 597 -50.84 10.16 2.53
C ASP A 597 -51.65 11.44 2.28
N LYS A 598 -52.83 11.28 1.66
CA LYS A 598 -53.76 12.39 1.38
C LYS A 598 -54.84 12.54 2.43
N GLU A 599 -55.25 11.44 3.06
CA GLU A 599 -56.29 11.39 4.07
C GLU A 599 -55.84 10.50 5.23
N LEU A 600 -55.99 11.00 6.46
CA LEU A 600 -55.65 10.25 7.67
C LEU A 600 -56.85 10.16 8.62
N ASN A 601 -57.05 8.97 9.19
CA ASN A 601 -57.99 8.75 10.27
C ASN A 601 -57.22 8.72 11.61
N ILE A 602 -57.41 9.76 12.41
CA ILE A 602 -56.70 9.90 13.69
C ILE A 602 -57.53 9.27 14.81
N ASN A 603 -56.88 8.40 15.59
CA ASN A 603 -57.43 7.78 16.79
C ASN A 603 -56.34 7.71 17.88
N CYS A 604 -56.25 8.76 18.67
CA CYS A 604 -55.32 8.95 19.78
C CYS A 604 -55.91 9.90 20.82
N ASP A 605 -55.30 10.01 22.00
CA ASP A 605 -55.75 10.90 23.07
C ASP A 605 -55.26 12.35 22.89
N VAL A 606 -54.04 12.52 22.38
CA VAL A 606 -53.37 13.83 22.20
C VAL A 606 -52.68 13.88 20.84
N ILE A 607 -52.80 15.02 20.15
CA ILE A 607 -51.97 15.36 18.99
C ILE A 607 -50.89 16.34 19.46
N CYS A 608 -49.64 15.90 19.47
CA CYS A 608 -48.54 16.66 20.05
C CYS A 608 -48.05 17.81 19.17
N SER A 609 -47.30 18.72 19.77
CA SER A 609 -46.69 19.87 19.11
C SER A 609 -45.79 19.42 17.95
N TYR A 610 -45.89 20.08 16.79
CA TYR A 610 -45.11 19.78 15.58
C TYR A 610 -45.26 18.36 15.00
N SER A 611 -46.28 17.60 15.42
CA SER A 611 -46.48 16.25 14.92
C SER A 611 -46.73 16.20 13.40
N PHE A 612 -47.37 17.22 12.83
CA PHE A 612 -47.56 17.42 11.39
C PHE A 612 -46.81 18.67 10.91
N ASN A 613 -45.49 18.68 11.06
CA ASN A 613 -44.69 19.80 10.59
C ASN A 613 -44.51 19.74 9.06
N SER A 614 -45.04 20.74 8.35
CA SER A 614 -44.94 20.89 6.89
C SER A 614 -45.43 19.66 6.10
N SER A 615 -46.38 18.90 6.66
CA SER A 615 -46.99 17.72 6.03
C SER A 615 -47.94 18.14 4.91
N ASN A 616 -47.37 18.52 3.77
CA ASN A 616 -48.07 19.18 2.68
C ASN A 616 -48.75 18.22 1.68
N ASN A 617 -48.61 16.91 1.84
CA ASN A 617 -49.38 15.95 1.03
C ASN A 617 -50.77 15.65 1.61
N ILE A 618 -50.97 15.90 2.92
CA ILE A 618 -52.25 15.70 3.59
C ILE A 618 -53.25 16.77 3.17
N GLU A 619 -54.39 16.33 2.65
CA GLU A 619 -55.52 17.20 2.32
C GLU A 619 -56.65 17.11 3.33
N LYS A 620 -56.79 15.97 4.01
CA LYS A 620 -57.93 15.70 4.90
C LYS A 620 -57.50 14.94 6.15
N ILE A 621 -57.98 15.42 7.30
CA ILE A 621 -57.82 14.76 8.59
C ILE A 621 -59.20 14.45 9.14
N LYS A 622 -59.41 13.20 9.51
CA LYS A 622 -60.63 12.75 10.17
C LYS A 622 -60.30 12.25 11.56
N ILE A 623 -60.63 13.04 12.57
CA ILE A 623 -60.57 12.65 13.97
C ILE A 623 -61.76 11.72 14.25
N THR A 624 -61.51 10.59 14.92
CA THR A 624 -62.53 9.61 15.30
C THR A 624 -63.32 10.12 16.52
N SER A 625 -64.63 9.88 16.58
CA SER A 625 -65.44 10.24 17.76
C SER A 625 -64.88 9.64 19.03
N ASP A 626 -64.92 10.39 20.13
CA ASP A 626 -64.45 9.97 21.46
C ASP A 626 -62.97 9.54 21.51
N SER A 627 -62.11 10.10 20.63
CA SER A 627 -60.67 9.80 20.61
C SER A 627 -59.82 10.96 21.15
N VAL A 628 -59.64 12.02 20.37
CA VAL A 628 -58.73 13.13 20.69
C VAL A 628 -59.35 14.05 21.72
N SER A 629 -58.58 14.36 22.76
CA SER A 629 -58.93 15.30 23.84
C SER A 629 -58.19 16.62 23.76
N VAL A 630 -56.94 16.61 23.28
CA VAL A 630 -56.06 17.79 23.21
C VAL A 630 -55.35 17.83 21.85
N ILE A 631 -55.33 19.01 21.23
CA ILE A 631 -54.47 19.35 20.10
C ILE A 631 -53.50 20.45 20.56
N GLU A 632 -52.21 20.15 20.61
CA GLU A 632 -51.19 21.06 21.13
C GLU A 632 -50.81 22.18 20.14
N LYS A 633 -50.08 23.17 20.64
CA LYS A 633 -49.61 24.30 19.84
C LYS A 633 -48.72 23.80 18.70
N HIS A 634 -48.88 24.40 17.52
CA HIS A 634 -48.12 24.07 16.32
C HIS A 634 -48.21 22.60 15.86
N SER A 635 -49.20 21.82 16.31
CA SER A 635 -49.39 20.43 15.84
C SER A 635 -49.46 20.31 14.31
N PHE A 636 -50.09 21.27 13.62
CA PHE A 636 -50.22 21.36 12.16
C PHE A 636 -49.44 22.54 11.58
N TYR A 637 -48.19 22.72 12.03
CA TYR A 637 -47.37 23.84 11.58
C TYR A 637 -47.08 23.77 10.07
N ASN A 638 -47.44 24.82 9.32
CA ASN A 638 -47.15 24.95 7.89
C ASN A 638 -47.73 23.82 7.00
N CYS A 639 -48.88 23.25 7.40
CA CYS A 639 -49.67 22.32 6.56
C CYS A 639 -50.48 23.11 5.52
N LEU A 640 -49.82 23.53 4.43
CA LEU A 640 -50.35 24.42 3.41
C LEU A 640 -51.50 23.82 2.60
N ASN A 641 -51.58 22.49 2.48
CA ASN A 641 -52.57 21.79 1.66
C ASN A 641 -53.71 21.13 2.46
N LEU A 642 -53.71 21.24 3.79
CA LEU A 642 -54.79 20.73 4.63
C LEU A 642 -56.08 21.51 4.33
N LYS A 643 -57.09 20.82 3.80
CA LYS A 643 -58.37 21.41 3.38
C LYS A 643 -59.49 21.15 4.37
N TYR A 644 -59.52 19.93 4.94
CA TYR A 644 -60.64 19.46 5.73
C TYR A 644 -60.18 18.84 7.06
N ILE A 645 -60.82 19.28 8.14
CA ILE A 645 -60.67 18.70 9.49
C ILE A 645 -61.98 18.84 10.26
N ASN A 646 -62.26 17.88 11.14
CA ASN A 646 -63.41 17.88 12.05
C ASN A 646 -62.97 18.08 13.50
N PHE A 647 -63.72 18.89 14.23
CA PHE A 647 -63.59 19.13 15.66
C PHE A 647 -64.81 18.53 16.39
N LEU A 648 -64.59 17.37 17.00
CA LEU A 648 -65.62 16.58 17.67
C LEU A 648 -65.75 16.94 19.16
N LEU A 649 -66.86 16.56 19.79
CA LEU A 649 -67.17 16.88 21.19
C LEU A 649 -66.09 16.43 22.19
N SER A 650 -65.33 15.39 21.87
CA SER A 650 -64.27 14.86 22.74
C SER A 650 -63.07 15.80 22.89
N ILE A 651 -62.84 16.69 21.92
CA ILE A 651 -61.70 17.61 21.92
C ILE A 651 -62.01 18.75 22.88
N SER A 652 -61.43 18.70 24.07
CA SER A 652 -61.62 19.71 25.12
C SER A 652 -60.72 20.93 24.97
N ASP A 653 -59.55 20.77 24.34
CA ASP A 653 -58.55 21.83 24.23
C ASP A 653 -57.85 21.82 22.86
N VAL A 654 -57.74 23.00 22.24
CA VAL A 654 -57.00 23.23 21.01
C VAL A 654 -56.12 24.46 21.24
N GLU A 655 -54.84 24.24 21.47
CA GLU A 655 -53.92 25.28 21.89
C GLU A 655 -53.65 26.31 20.78
N ASN A 656 -53.21 27.50 21.20
CA ASN A 656 -52.91 28.63 20.32
C ASN A 656 -51.89 28.23 19.23
N ASN A 657 -52.14 28.64 17.98
CA ASN A 657 -51.34 28.33 16.80
C ASN A 657 -51.22 26.83 16.46
N ALA A 658 -52.12 25.95 16.93
CA ALA A 658 -52.16 24.55 16.47
C ALA A 658 -52.16 24.41 14.94
N PHE A 659 -52.86 25.30 14.23
CA PHE A 659 -52.98 25.35 12.76
C PHE A 659 -52.22 26.54 12.15
N HIS A 660 -51.01 26.80 12.64
CA HIS A 660 -50.18 27.89 12.16
C HIS A 660 -49.87 27.76 10.65
N ASP A 661 -50.22 28.79 9.89
CA ASP A 661 -50.06 28.88 8.43
C ASP A 661 -50.79 27.80 7.59
N CYS A 662 -51.89 27.23 8.09
CA CYS A 662 -52.75 26.30 7.34
C CYS A 662 -53.72 27.01 6.38
N LYS A 663 -53.19 27.62 5.32
CA LYS A 663 -53.97 28.53 4.44
C LYS A 663 -55.10 27.87 3.63
N SER A 664 -55.05 26.55 3.39
CA SER A 664 -56.02 25.85 2.51
C SER A 664 -57.29 25.37 3.20
N ILE A 665 -57.40 25.51 4.52
CA ILE A 665 -58.58 25.06 5.27
C ILE A 665 -59.82 25.80 4.74
N ARG A 666 -60.88 25.04 4.45
CA ARG A 666 -62.11 25.55 3.82
C ARG A 666 -63.32 24.72 4.23
N CYS A 667 -64.52 25.23 3.92
CA CYS A 667 -65.74 24.48 4.20
C CYS A 667 -65.79 23.16 3.41
N PRO A 668 -66.35 22.08 4.00
CA PRO A 668 -66.92 22.04 5.36
C PRO A 668 -65.84 21.90 6.44
N VAL A 669 -65.90 22.75 7.47
CA VAL A 669 -65.25 22.53 8.77
C VAL A 669 -66.36 22.05 9.70
N ILE A 670 -66.23 20.84 10.24
CA ILE A 670 -67.25 20.26 11.11
C ILE A 670 -66.86 20.58 12.56
N ILE A 671 -67.73 21.28 13.30
CA ILE A 671 -67.54 21.59 14.72
C ILE A 671 -68.80 21.17 15.46
N GLU A 672 -68.67 20.25 16.42
CA GLU A 672 -69.82 19.75 17.19
C GLU A 672 -70.15 20.63 18.42
N ASN A 673 -69.14 21.23 19.07
CA ASN A 673 -69.36 22.17 20.19
C ASN A 673 -69.50 23.60 19.66
N THR A 674 -70.68 24.18 19.82
CA THR A 674 -71.04 25.50 19.30
C THR A 674 -71.05 26.60 20.36
N SER A 675 -70.52 26.34 21.56
CA SER A 675 -70.35 27.37 22.59
C SER A 675 -69.38 28.47 22.16
N THR A 676 -69.63 29.72 22.59
CA THR A 676 -68.82 30.88 22.20
C THR A 676 -67.35 30.73 22.56
N ASP A 677 -67.06 30.27 23.78
CA ASP A 677 -65.69 30.07 24.25
C ASP A 677 -64.95 29.00 23.43
N TYR A 678 -65.65 27.93 23.03
CA TYR A 678 -65.08 26.87 22.20
C TYR A 678 -64.77 27.38 20.78
N ILE A 679 -65.69 28.12 20.17
CA ILE A 679 -65.47 28.71 18.84
C ILE A 679 -64.28 29.69 18.89
N GLN A 680 -64.16 30.48 19.96
CA GLN A 680 -63.02 31.38 20.15
C GLN A 680 -61.70 30.60 20.24
N MET A 681 -61.65 29.51 21.01
CA MET A 681 -60.48 28.63 21.09
C MET A 681 -60.07 28.08 19.71
N ILE A 682 -61.04 27.62 18.90
CA ILE A 682 -60.75 27.16 17.53
C ILE A 682 -60.20 28.30 16.66
N VAL A 683 -60.69 29.54 16.80
CA VAL A 683 -60.13 30.69 16.07
C VAL A 683 -58.69 31.01 16.51
N GLU A 684 -58.43 31.02 17.82
CA GLU A 684 -57.09 31.26 18.39
C GLU A 684 -56.08 30.17 18.01
N SER A 685 -56.55 28.96 17.70
CA SER A 685 -55.70 27.89 17.20
C SER A 685 -55.12 28.15 15.79
N GLY A 686 -55.64 29.14 15.05
CA GLY A 686 -55.21 29.48 13.69
C GLY A 686 -56.23 29.14 12.60
N ILE A 687 -57.39 28.58 12.95
CA ILE A 687 -58.49 28.41 11.99
C ILE A 687 -59.12 29.79 11.68
N PRO A 688 -59.23 30.20 10.41
CA PRO A 688 -59.73 31.55 10.08
C PRO A 688 -61.16 31.80 10.56
N GLU A 689 -61.38 32.88 11.31
CA GLU A 689 -62.70 33.30 11.83
C GLU A 689 -63.79 33.36 10.73
N ARG A 690 -63.41 33.80 9.52
CA ARG A 690 -64.31 33.84 8.36
C ARG A 690 -65.00 32.49 8.08
N LEU A 691 -64.34 31.37 8.39
CA LEU A 691 -64.88 30.03 8.19
C LEU A 691 -66.00 29.69 9.17
N MET A 692 -66.00 30.26 10.38
CA MET A 692 -67.09 30.09 11.35
C MET A 692 -68.42 30.61 10.80
N ILE A 693 -68.35 31.70 10.02
CA ILE A 693 -69.51 32.30 9.34
C ILE A 693 -69.83 31.52 8.06
N SER A 694 -68.84 31.31 7.19
CA SER A 694 -69.09 30.72 5.86
C SER A 694 -69.49 29.24 5.90
N CYS A 695 -69.14 28.52 6.96
CA CYS A 695 -69.58 27.13 7.17
C CYS A 695 -70.86 27.03 8.01
N HIS A 696 -71.56 28.15 8.27
CA HIS A 696 -72.81 28.22 9.05
C HIS A 696 -72.69 27.71 10.50
N ILE A 697 -71.51 27.85 11.13
CA ILE A 697 -71.23 27.35 12.49
C ILE A 697 -71.65 28.40 13.54
N ALA A 698 -71.37 29.67 13.28
CA ALA A 698 -71.77 30.79 14.13
C ALA A 698 -72.80 31.68 13.40
N HIS A 699 -73.94 31.93 14.04
CA HIS A 699 -74.92 32.90 13.55
C HIS A 699 -74.47 34.32 13.89
N VAL A 700 -74.51 35.22 12.89
CA VAL A 700 -74.08 36.62 13.02
C VAL A 700 -74.82 37.32 14.16
N SER A 701 -74.09 37.66 15.22
CA SER A 701 -74.34 38.90 15.95
C SER A 701 -73.02 39.68 16.05
N LYS A 702 -72.95 40.77 15.28
CA LYS A 702 -71.90 41.80 15.46
C LYS A 702 -72.10 42.37 16.87
N ASN A 703 -71.32 41.91 17.85
CA ASN A 703 -70.76 42.71 18.94
C ASN A 703 -70.17 41.76 20.01
N HIS A 704 -68.94 42.08 20.44
CA HIS A 704 -68.16 41.50 21.54
C HIS A 704 -67.22 40.34 21.22
N LEU A 705 -66.08 40.65 20.60
CA LEU A 705 -64.79 40.07 20.99
C LEU A 705 -63.78 41.22 21.06
N ASN A 706 -63.82 41.95 22.19
CA ASN A 706 -62.79 42.93 22.53
C ASN A 706 -61.62 42.17 23.15
N HIS A 707 -60.43 42.43 22.62
CA HIS A 707 -59.14 41.96 23.13
C HIS A 707 -59.01 42.12 24.65
N ASN A 708 -58.74 41.02 25.35
CA ASN A 708 -57.98 41.02 26.60
C ASN A 708 -57.19 39.71 26.69
N PHE A 709 -55.87 39.83 26.59
CA PHE A 709 -54.95 38.72 26.85
C PHE A 709 -55.02 38.34 28.33
N LEU A 710 -55.55 37.16 28.63
CA LEU A 710 -55.40 36.52 29.94
C LEU A 710 -54.48 35.31 29.77
N HIS A 711 -53.23 35.48 30.21
CA HIS A 711 -52.29 34.38 30.42
C HIS A 711 -52.83 33.47 31.53
N TYR A 712 -53.13 32.21 31.19
CA TYR A 712 -53.12 31.11 32.15
C TYR A 712 -51.88 30.25 31.91
N PRO A 713 -51.19 29.80 32.97
CA PRO A 713 -50.00 28.98 32.82
C PRO A 713 -50.43 27.53 32.53
N SER A 714 -50.33 27.09 31.27
CA SER A 714 -50.34 25.66 30.98
C SER A 714 -48.99 25.07 31.37
N THR A 715 -49.03 24.05 32.23
CA THR A 715 -47.88 23.30 32.70
C THR A 715 -47.17 22.64 31.53
N HIS A 716 -46.01 23.18 31.18
CA HIS A 716 -45.15 22.65 30.12
C HIS A 716 -44.67 21.23 30.44
N LEU A 717 -44.87 20.31 29.50
CA LEU A 717 -44.23 19.00 29.55
C LEU A 717 -43.75 18.52 28.17
N PHE A 718 -43.10 19.36 27.35
CA PHE A 718 -42.54 18.86 26.07
C PHE A 718 -41.38 19.67 25.47
N TRP A 719 -40.43 20.15 26.30
CA TRP A 719 -39.15 20.70 25.81
C TRP A 719 -37.93 19.85 26.20
N LYS A 720 -38.09 18.52 26.28
CA LYS A 720 -36.97 17.61 26.63
C LYS A 720 -36.64 16.53 25.59
N LEU A 721 -37.31 16.52 24.43
CA LEU A 721 -37.06 15.53 23.36
C LEU A 721 -36.59 16.14 22.03
N LEU A 722 -36.51 17.47 21.93
CA LEU A 722 -35.94 18.18 20.77
C LEU A 722 -34.57 18.82 21.06
N SER A 723 -34.17 18.91 22.33
CA SER A 723 -32.86 19.42 22.75
C SER A 723 -32.24 18.49 23.81
N ASP A 724 -31.81 17.31 23.38
CA ASP A 724 -30.67 16.55 23.94
C ASP A 724 -30.20 15.55 22.88
#